data_AF-A0A1J7INC5-F1
#
_entry.id   AF-A0A1J7INC5-F1
#
_cell.length_a   1.000
_cell.length_b   1.000
_cell.length_c   1.000
_cell.angle_alpha   90.00
_cell.angle_beta   90.00
_cell.angle_gamma   90.00
#
_symmetry.space_group_name_H-M   'P 1'
#
loop_
_entity.id
_entity.type
_entity.pdbx_description
1 polymer ?
#
loop_
_entity_poly.entity_id
_entity_poly.type
_entity_poly.pdbx_seq_one_letter_code
_entity_poly.pdbx_strand_id
1 'polypeptide(L)'
;MKQFDQGKKYLFLQALDVFESQDKWDEAYDSCRQALCRKDEGGLPSYLGADWRVWKTFIAAASKKPNPQVAFEEVQSILQTFISTKAKVAQMYKRNIALALLETSFRIPKALLMSSADSDQLTPRLTQICLFLDQNFDRLSAFDDLKGFVTELSFEETKYFVEEMIPKLAGDSETLKGILLKVLELKFRYLLTTCPHTLSEVPSVADGQHQALPYRCRFCSNPASSPCEECLKRIISSAVATHQKISAEPKHVKAIPDLDKDPRLDLSMLIGLCLLKLSGLQQRASNLSQPPLQDISPSCLLQAVLVLDTQLRETPDDTGLRLLLVQLYILLGCASYAYQLWAPLDVKRTIQDALSPLFFDRISTLSPGLFQGSRPLLDPLRSYYTATLKDRCPIRVWDAFSSGSYTSIIDMAEYDSRLRRSCTLVMTVVEERQATRALGGKLSLDVDDDPLVAKITDDTELVNATDYGSFANLESKHSPPIQDLIRLGPAPSSARSHLALLTARLLDVVTYKPPKDYKPSKQQEVAAKEHAYNVEMLARIHHSSTTILHNKNTAGHLTSAEYSLYTATVLLSGLLSASLALPRSSSEPLPASITTSVSALKTTLATLRTELLSGPPAGSGQTDTFASLTNMHTLSAVRDAALATRHSVAFLLAWHEREVARDRSGASGCHKDVLAEMKALDGIASKALADVKGRIKLLKERLGEGGWLDRLLGWTFGTEEQEQADEIARAVAAVSGGRSGAEEWAGRVLESWIDNVKGWSNVKTEQ
;
A
#
# COMPACT_ATOMS: atom_id res chain seq x y z
N MET A 1 -17.72 18.44 32.71
CA MET A 1 -17.29 17.95 34.04
C MET A 1 -18.22 16.88 34.62
N LYS A 2 -19.49 17.14 35.01
CA LYS A 2 -20.36 16.11 35.66
C LYS A 2 -20.29 14.67 35.13
N GLN A 3 -20.26 14.44 33.81
CA GLN A 3 -20.10 13.09 33.24
C GLN A 3 -18.67 12.53 33.35
N PHE A 4 -17.66 13.38 33.19
CA PHE A 4 -16.26 13.03 33.40
C PHE A 4 -16.05 12.51 34.83
N ASP A 5 -16.67 13.15 35.82
CA ASP A 5 -16.64 12.75 37.24
C ASP A 5 -17.19 11.35 37.49
N GLN A 6 -18.10 10.89 36.62
CA GLN A 6 -18.66 9.53 36.63
C GLN A 6 -17.79 8.53 35.84
N GLY A 7 -16.57 8.92 35.45
CA GLY A 7 -15.66 8.12 34.63
C GLY A 7 -15.88 8.21 33.11
N LYS A 8 -16.87 8.99 32.64
CA LYS A 8 -17.22 9.07 31.22
C LYS A 8 -16.41 10.18 30.52
N LYS A 9 -15.29 9.80 29.90
CA LYS A 9 -14.34 10.75 29.27
C LYS A 9 -14.74 11.25 27.88
N TYR A 10 -15.59 10.52 27.14
CA TYR A 10 -15.87 10.80 25.73
C TYR A 10 -16.34 12.24 25.45
N LEU A 11 -17.40 12.70 26.13
CA LEU A 11 -17.90 14.07 25.95
C LEU A 11 -16.89 15.14 26.39
N PHE A 12 -16.03 14.82 27.36
CA PHE A 12 -14.96 15.72 27.77
C PHE A 12 -13.93 15.88 26.65
N LEU A 13 -13.49 14.78 26.03
CA LEU A 13 -12.56 14.83 24.91
C LEU A 13 -13.18 15.53 23.69
N GLN A 14 -14.44 15.26 23.36
CA GLN A 14 -15.15 15.99 22.30
C GLN A 14 -15.26 17.49 22.58
N ALA A 15 -15.50 17.88 23.84
CA ALA A 15 -15.54 19.30 24.20
C ALA A 15 -14.16 19.97 23.99
N LEU A 16 -13.06 19.26 24.33
CA LEU A 16 -11.71 19.75 24.02
C LEU A 16 -11.49 19.91 22.52
N ASP A 17 -11.94 18.94 21.70
CA ASP A 17 -11.83 19.05 20.24
C ASP A 17 -12.59 20.27 19.70
N VAL A 18 -13.79 20.54 20.23
CA VAL A 18 -14.58 21.73 19.88
C VAL A 18 -13.84 23.01 20.30
N PHE A 19 -13.30 23.07 21.51
CA PHE A 19 -12.56 24.24 21.98
C PHE A 19 -11.33 24.53 21.12
N GLU A 20 -10.55 23.51 20.78
CA GLU A 20 -9.40 23.66 19.88
C GLU A 20 -9.83 24.13 18.48
N SER A 21 -10.89 23.55 17.90
CA SER A 21 -11.38 23.93 16.58
C SER A 21 -11.93 25.37 16.49
N GLN A 22 -12.31 25.94 17.63
CA GLN A 22 -12.86 27.30 17.75
C GLN A 22 -11.84 28.29 18.33
N ASP A 23 -10.57 27.90 18.47
CA ASP A 23 -9.51 28.70 19.11
C ASP A 23 -9.86 29.18 20.54
N LYS A 24 -10.71 28.44 21.25
CA LYS A 24 -11.13 28.68 22.64
C LYS A 24 -10.10 28.11 23.61
N TRP A 25 -8.88 28.66 23.54
CA TRP A 25 -7.73 28.18 24.28
C TRP A 25 -7.86 28.39 25.80
N ASP A 26 -8.58 29.43 26.23
CA ASP A 26 -8.84 29.67 27.65
C ASP A 26 -9.72 28.57 28.26
N GLU A 27 -10.82 28.21 27.59
CA GLU A 27 -11.74 27.16 28.01
C GLU A 27 -11.09 25.78 27.96
N ALA A 28 -10.25 25.52 26.95
CA ALA A 28 -9.45 24.29 26.87
C ALA A 28 -8.47 24.19 28.04
N TYR A 29 -7.73 25.27 28.34
CA TYR A 29 -6.79 25.32 29.45
C TYR A 29 -7.50 25.06 30.79
N ASP A 30 -8.58 25.79 31.07
CA ASP A 30 -9.31 25.70 32.33
C ASP A 30 -9.95 24.32 32.51
N SER A 31 -10.47 23.73 31.44
CA SER A 31 -11.08 22.39 31.46
C SER A 31 -10.04 21.30 31.73
N CYS A 32 -8.88 21.36 31.07
CA CYS A 32 -7.78 20.43 31.32
C CYS A 32 -7.22 20.57 32.73
N ARG A 33 -6.99 21.81 33.18
CA ARG A 33 -6.58 22.13 34.54
C ARG A 33 -7.53 21.54 35.57
N GLN A 34 -8.84 21.76 35.42
CA GLN A 34 -9.85 21.20 36.32
C GLN A 34 -9.88 19.67 36.32
N ALA A 35 -9.59 19.02 35.19
CA ALA A 35 -9.50 17.56 35.11
C ALA A 35 -8.23 17.03 35.79
N LEU A 36 -7.08 17.68 35.59
CA LEU A 36 -5.77 17.25 36.11
C LEU A 36 -5.56 17.58 37.59
N CYS A 37 -6.20 18.64 38.12
CA CYS A 37 -6.12 19.00 39.54
C CYS A 37 -7.00 18.13 40.46
N ARG A 38 -7.74 17.16 39.92
CA ARG A 38 -8.59 16.27 40.73
C ARG A 38 -7.76 15.41 41.64
N LYS A 39 -8.31 15.11 42.82
CA LYS A 39 -7.73 14.19 43.77
C LYS A 39 -8.60 12.95 43.91
N ASP A 40 -7.98 11.83 44.22
CA ASP A 40 -8.67 10.61 44.63
C ASP A 40 -9.09 10.67 46.11
N GLU A 41 -9.72 9.61 46.60
CA GLU A 41 -10.18 9.50 48.00
C GLU A 41 -9.03 9.61 49.02
N GLY A 42 -7.79 9.32 48.61
CA GLY A 42 -6.58 9.42 49.43
C GLY A 42 -5.90 10.80 49.37
N GLY A 43 -6.47 11.77 48.65
CA GLY A 43 -5.89 13.11 48.49
C GLY A 43 -4.71 13.17 47.49
N LEU A 44 -4.44 12.08 46.77
CA LEU A 44 -3.43 11.98 45.72
C LEU A 44 -4.02 12.43 44.38
N PRO A 45 -3.20 12.83 43.38
CA PRO A 45 -3.71 13.23 42.08
C PRO A 45 -4.46 12.08 41.38
N SER A 46 -5.65 12.39 40.86
CA SER A 46 -6.50 11.43 40.15
C SER A 46 -5.96 11.18 38.75
N TYR A 47 -5.72 9.90 38.44
CA TYR A 47 -5.28 9.49 37.10
C TYR A 47 -6.43 9.42 36.07
N LEU A 48 -7.66 9.73 36.49
CA LEU A 48 -8.81 9.84 35.58
C LEU A 48 -8.56 10.92 34.50
N GLY A 49 -7.93 12.04 34.85
CA GLY A 49 -7.56 13.10 33.91
C GLY A 49 -6.18 12.97 33.27
N ALA A 50 -5.34 12.05 33.75
CA ALA A 50 -3.94 11.88 33.33
C ALA A 50 -3.80 11.12 31.98
N ASP A 51 -4.64 11.50 31.03
CA ASP A 51 -4.63 11.02 29.65
C ASP A 51 -3.68 11.88 28.80
N TRP A 52 -3.00 11.27 27.84
CA TRP A 52 -2.06 11.97 26.96
C TRP A 52 -2.73 13.11 26.17
N ARG A 53 -3.96 12.91 25.68
CA ARG A 53 -4.71 13.94 24.95
C ARG A 53 -4.92 15.18 25.82
N VAL A 54 -5.27 14.98 27.09
CA VAL A 54 -5.53 16.05 28.06
C VAL A 54 -4.24 16.82 28.37
N TRP A 55 -3.14 16.12 28.63
CA TRP A 55 -1.82 16.76 28.83
C TRP A 55 -1.39 17.58 27.62
N LYS A 56 -1.49 17.00 26.41
CA LYS A 56 -1.12 17.67 25.16
C LYS A 56 -1.96 18.94 24.95
N THR A 57 -3.27 18.87 25.11
CA THR A 57 -4.16 20.04 25.01
C THR A 57 -3.85 21.08 26.08
N PHE A 58 -3.58 20.65 27.33
CA PHE A 58 -3.25 21.57 28.42
C PHE A 58 -1.99 22.38 28.12
N ILE A 59 -0.93 21.71 27.67
CA ILE A 59 0.36 22.33 27.33
C ILE A 59 0.23 23.22 26.09
N ALA A 60 -0.49 22.76 25.07
CA ALA A 60 -0.76 23.55 23.87
C ALA A 60 -1.54 24.83 24.22
N ALA A 61 -2.60 24.73 25.02
CA ALA A 61 -3.39 25.86 25.46
C ALA A 61 -2.57 26.84 26.33
N ALA A 62 -1.67 26.34 27.19
CA ALA A 62 -0.76 27.18 27.98
C ALA A 62 0.09 28.09 27.10
N SER A 63 0.57 27.58 25.96
CA SER A 63 1.36 28.36 24.98
C SER A 63 0.57 29.46 24.27
N LYS A 64 -0.77 29.42 24.34
CA LYS A 64 -1.70 30.36 23.70
C LYS A 64 -2.33 31.35 24.67
N LYS A 65 -2.10 31.21 25.98
CA LYS A 65 -2.59 32.16 27.00
C LYS A 65 -1.94 33.54 26.83
N PRO A 66 -2.61 34.65 27.23
CA PRO A 66 -2.03 35.98 27.22
C PRO A 66 -0.76 36.12 28.08
N ASN A 67 -0.67 35.34 29.17
CA ASN A 67 0.53 35.23 30.01
C ASN A 67 1.02 33.78 30.02
N PRO A 68 1.81 33.36 29.02
CA PRO A 68 2.33 31.99 28.94
C PRO A 68 3.20 31.61 30.14
N GLN A 69 3.92 32.57 30.74
CA GLN A 69 4.80 32.28 31.87
C GLN A 69 4.05 31.70 33.05
N VAL A 70 3.04 32.42 33.53
CA VAL A 70 2.20 31.96 34.64
C VAL A 70 1.50 30.65 34.29
N ALA A 71 1.04 30.52 33.03
CA ALA A 71 0.38 29.30 32.58
C ALA A 71 1.32 28.07 32.61
N PHE A 72 2.58 28.23 32.22
CA PHE A 72 3.59 27.15 32.24
C PHE A 72 4.11 26.86 33.65
N GLU A 73 4.22 27.85 34.54
CA GLU A 73 4.52 27.63 35.96
C GLU A 73 3.44 26.74 36.62
N GLU A 74 2.16 26.99 36.30
CA GLU A 74 1.06 26.15 36.78
C GLU A 74 1.09 24.74 36.15
N VAL A 75 1.36 24.61 34.84
CA VAL A 75 1.55 23.30 34.19
C VAL A 75 2.64 22.49 34.90
N GLN A 76 3.80 23.10 35.15
CA GLN A 76 4.91 22.45 35.84
C GLN A 76 4.52 22.06 37.27
N SER A 77 3.85 22.95 38.01
CA SER A 77 3.37 22.67 39.37
C SER A 77 2.46 21.43 39.40
N ILE A 78 1.46 21.37 38.51
CA ILE A 78 0.56 20.23 38.41
C ILE A 78 1.34 18.97 38.02
N LEU A 79 2.24 19.05 37.03
CA LEU A 79 3.04 17.90 36.59
C LEU A 79 3.94 17.35 37.70
N GLN A 80 4.53 18.20 38.53
CA GLN A 80 5.33 17.78 39.69
C GLN A 80 4.52 16.97 40.71
N THR A 81 3.23 17.27 40.89
CA THR A 81 2.37 16.46 41.77
C THR A 81 2.28 15.02 41.28
N PHE A 82 2.12 14.80 39.97
CA PHE A 82 2.09 13.46 39.37
C PHE A 82 3.45 12.77 39.37
N ILE A 83 4.55 13.53 39.21
CA ILE A 83 5.92 12.99 39.27
C ILE A 83 6.21 12.43 40.67
N SER A 84 5.80 13.13 41.72
CA SER A 84 6.02 12.71 43.11
C SER A 84 5.35 11.37 43.45
N THR A 85 4.25 11.03 42.76
CA THR A 85 3.47 9.79 42.99
C THR A 85 3.72 8.71 41.93
N LYS A 86 4.51 9.00 40.89
CA LYS A 86 4.65 8.15 39.70
C LYS A 86 5.21 6.75 39.97
N ALA A 87 5.98 6.55 41.04
CA ALA A 87 6.66 5.28 41.29
C ALA A 87 5.67 4.10 41.43
N LYS A 88 4.48 4.37 41.99
CA LYS A 88 3.49 3.35 42.40
C LYS A 88 2.36 3.12 41.38
N VAL A 89 2.43 3.72 40.18
CA VAL A 89 1.34 3.65 39.19
C VAL A 89 1.69 2.81 37.97
N ALA A 90 0.64 2.43 37.23
CA ALA A 90 0.76 1.66 36.00
C ALA A 90 1.66 2.34 34.96
N GLN A 91 2.37 1.54 34.17
CA GLN A 91 3.37 2.01 33.19
C GLN A 91 2.79 3.02 32.18
N MET A 92 1.52 2.87 31.79
CA MET A 92 0.84 3.82 30.90
C MET A 92 0.87 5.27 31.42
N TYR A 93 0.70 5.46 32.73
CA TYR A 93 0.69 6.80 33.32
C TYR A 93 2.10 7.35 33.48
N LYS A 94 3.08 6.48 33.78
CA LYS A 94 4.50 6.85 33.78
C LYS A 94 4.92 7.36 32.39
N ARG A 95 4.53 6.66 31.32
CA ARG A 95 4.75 7.08 29.93
C ARG A 95 4.06 8.42 29.63
N ASN A 96 2.78 8.59 29.96
CA ASN A 96 2.06 9.86 29.72
C ASN A 96 2.72 11.05 30.45
N ILE A 97 3.18 10.86 31.68
CA ILE A 97 3.88 11.91 32.44
C ILE A 97 5.23 12.24 31.77
N ALA A 98 5.97 11.22 31.31
CA ALA A 98 7.24 11.43 30.61
C ALA A 98 7.06 12.15 29.26
N LEU A 99 5.99 11.83 28.52
CA LEU A 99 5.59 12.56 27.31
C LEU A 99 5.13 13.99 27.61
N ALA A 100 4.39 14.22 28.70
CA ALA A 100 4.00 15.57 29.12
C ALA A 100 5.21 16.43 29.49
N LEU A 101 6.24 15.84 30.13
CA LEU A 101 7.52 16.51 30.36
C LEU A 101 8.22 16.89 29.05
N LEU A 102 8.27 15.97 28.08
CA LEU A 102 8.83 16.26 26.75
C LEU A 102 8.09 17.40 26.05
N GLU A 103 6.77 17.32 25.95
CA GLU A 103 5.95 18.35 25.31
C GLU A 103 6.11 19.71 26.00
N THR A 104 6.16 19.72 27.33
CA THR A 104 6.40 20.96 28.09
C THR A 104 7.75 21.57 27.71
N SER A 105 8.83 20.77 27.66
CA SER A 105 10.16 21.25 27.25
C SER A 105 10.20 21.77 25.82
N PHE A 106 9.38 21.24 24.91
CA PHE A 106 9.30 21.68 23.52
C PHE A 106 8.44 22.93 23.30
N ARG A 107 7.45 23.17 24.16
CA ARG A 107 6.48 24.27 24.02
C ARG A 107 6.73 25.44 24.96
N ILE A 108 7.57 25.28 25.98
CA ILE A 108 7.90 26.37 26.90
C ILE A 108 8.56 27.56 26.16
N PRO A 109 8.11 28.80 26.39
CA PRO A 109 8.71 29.98 25.77
C PRO A 109 10.21 30.09 26.06
N LYS A 110 11.01 30.45 25.05
CA LYS A 110 12.47 30.62 25.19
C LYS A 110 12.85 31.59 26.31
N ALA A 111 12.01 32.59 26.60
CA ALA A 111 12.23 33.56 27.67
C ALA A 111 12.23 32.93 29.08
N LEU A 112 11.65 31.74 29.24
CA LEU A 112 11.57 31.00 30.50
C LEU A 112 12.59 29.88 30.61
N LEU A 113 13.28 29.57 29.51
CA LEU A 113 14.45 28.70 29.55
C LEU A 113 15.58 29.53 30.15
N MET A 114 15.94 29.25 31.41
CA MET A 114 17.10 29.88 32.04
C MET A 114 18.30 29.73 31.11
N SER A 115 18.93 30.84 30.70
CA SER A 115 20.15 30.79 29.90
C SER A 115 21.28 30.27 30.79
N SER A 116 21.45 28.95 30.86
CA SER A 116 22.72 28.39 31.26
C SER A 116 23.70 28.66 30.11
N ALA A 117 24.45 29.75 30.26
CA ALA A 117 25.74 29.87 29.62
C ALA A 117 26.58 28.62 29.94
N ASP A 118 27.42 28.22 28.99
CA ASP A 118 28.36 27.07 29.03
C ASP A 118 27.85 25.72 28.49
N SER A 119 27.24 25.75 27.30
CA SER A 119 27.60 24.89 26.14
C SER A 119 26.54 25.06 25.05
N ASP A 120 26.91 25.61 23.89
CA ASP A 120 25.97 25.87 22.77
C ASP A 120 25.28 24.61 22.19
N GLN A 121 25.56 23.41 22.71
CA GLN A 121 25.12 22.13 22.12
C GLN A 121 24.04 21.38 22.93
N LEU A 122 23.93 21.56 24.25
CA LEU A 122 22.99 20.79 25.08
C LEU A 122 21.73 21.61 25.41
N THR A 123 20.73 21.58 24.53
CA THR A 123 19.47 22.30 24.78
C THR A 123 18.60 21.56 25.80
N PRO A 124 17.76 22.27 26.60
CA PRO A 124 16.85 21.65 27.57
C PRO A 124 15.92 20.58 26.96
N ARG A 125 15.55 20.76 25.69
CA ARG A 125 14.78 19.80 24.90
C ARG A 125 15.57 18.51 24.67
N LEU A 126 16.86 18.62 24.32
CA LEU A 126 17.73 17.47 24.12
C LEU A 126 18.00 16.71 25.42
N THR A 127 18.22 17.43 26.52
CA THR A 127 18.32 16.82 27.86
C THR A 127 17.07 16.03 28.20
N GLN A 128 15.89 16.57 27.94
CA GLN A 128 14.63 15.89 28.23
C GLN A 128 14.41 14.64 27.37
N ILE A 129 14.83 14.65 26.09
CA ILE A 129 14.85 13.45 25.23
C ILE A 129 15.74 12.36 25.83
N CYS A 130 16.95 12.71 26.26
CA CYS A 130 17.89 11.77 26.86
C CYS A 130 17.32 11.15 28.15
N LEU A 131 16.67 11.95 28.99
CA LEU A 131 16.00 11.47 30.22
C LEU A 131 14.83 10.55 29.92
N PHE A 132 14.03 10.84 28.88
CA PHE A 132 12.96 9.95 28.45
C PHE A 132 13.52 8.61 27.96
N LEU A 133 14.56 8.67 27.13
CA LEU A 133 15.20 7.50 26.55
C LEU A 133 15.80 6.60 27.64
N ASP A 134 16.51 7.17 28.61
CA ASP A 134 17.09 6.41 29.73
C ASP A 134 16.04 5.65 30.56
N GLN A 135 14.81 6.19 30.63
CA GLN A 135 13.69 5.58 31.36
C GLN A 135 12.88 4.56 30.55
N ASN A 136 12.98 4.59 29.21
CA ASN A 136 12.09 3.83 28.33
C ASN A 136 12.83 3.12 27.17
N PHE A 137 14.16 3.01 27.18
CA PHE A 137 14.94 2.42 26.06
C PHE A 137 14.57 0.97 25.75
N ASP A 138 14.04 0.24 26.72
CA ASP A 138 13.61 -1.15 26.63
C ASP A 138 12.18 -1.30 26.09
N ARG A 139 11.47 -0.19 25.86
CA ARG A 139 10.07 -0.18 25.42
C ARG A 139 9.94 -0.20 23.92
N LEU A 140 8.99 -1.01 23.43
CA LEU A 140 8.62 -1.06 22.01
C LEU A 140 8.25 0.32 21.44
N SER A 141 7.57 1.15 22.23
CA SER A 141 7.09 2.47 21.79
C SER A 141 8.17 3.57 21.80
N ALA A 142 9.37 3.32 22.33
CA ALA A 142 10.36 4.36 22.60
C ALA A 142 10.74 5.17 21.37
N PHE A 143 10.92 4.49 20.23
CA PHE A 143 11.20 5.16 18.96
C PHE A 143 10.01 6.01 18.50
N ASP A 144 8.80 5.46 18.47
CA ASP A 144 7.60 6.16 17.98
C ASP A 144 7.22 7.35 18.86
N ASP A 145 7.40 7.22 20.18
CA ASP A 145 7.18 8.27 21.16
C ASP A 145 8.13 9.47 20.94
N LEU A 146 9.38 9.20 20.54
CA LEU A 146 10.40 10.23 20.34
C LEU A 146 10.47 10.75 18.90
N LYS A 147 10.03 9.97 17.90
CA LYS A 147 10.12 10.29 16.47
C LYS A 147 9.61 11.70 16.16
N GLY A 148 8.43 12.05 16.69
CA GLY A 148 7.82 13.37 16.51
C GLY A 148 8.72 14.51 17.00
N PHE A 149 9.19 14.40 18.24
CA PHE A 149 10.08 15.39 18.88
C PHE A 149 11.43 15.51 18.18
N VAL A 150 12.03 14.38 17.78
CA VAL A 150 13.30 14.37 17.04
C VAL A 150 13.16 15.09 15.70
N THR A 151 12.00 15.00 15.03
CA THR A 151 11.76 15.75 13.78
C THR A 151 11.52 17.26 13.97
N GLU A 152 11.41 17.75 15.20
CA GLU A 152 11.32 19.19 15.52
C GLU A 152 12.70 19.81 15.86
N LEU A 153 13.73 18.98 16.06
CA LEU A 153 15.10 19.44 16.33
C LEU A 153 15.78 19.98 15.06
N SER A 154 16.79 20.83 15.24
CA SER A 154 17.70 21.17 14.14
C SER A 154 18.52 19.95 13.71
N PHE A 155 19.12 20.02 12.51
CA PHE A 155 20.01 18.96 12.04
C PHE A 155 21.21 18.78 12.98
N GLU A 156 21.76 19.88 13.48
CA GLU A 156 22.89 19.95 14.39
C GLU A 156 22.55 19.34 15.76
N GLU A 157 21.38 19.69 16.32
CA GLU A 157 20.86 19.09 17.55
C GLU A 157 20.68 17.57 17.38
N THR A 158 20.11 17.14 16.24
CA THR A 158 19.84 15.71 16.00
C THR A 158 21.10 14.91 15.71
N LYS A 159 22.06 15.48 14.98
CA LYS A 159 23.36 14.86 14.73
C LYS A 159 24.10 14.64 16.05
N TYR A 160 24.14 15.66 16.91
CA TYR A 160 24.73 15.55 18.25
C TYR A 160 24.01 14.53 19.11
N PHE A 161 22.67 14.49 19.07
CA PHE A 161 21.89 13.46 19.77
C PHE A 161 22.29 12.04 19.37
N VAL A 162 22.38 11.76 18.07
CA VAL A 162 22.66 10.42 17.54
C VAL A 162 24.13 10.03 17.69
N GLU A 163 25.08 10.92 17.38
CA GLU A 163 26.52 10.60 17.37
C GLU A 163 27.17 10.67 18.76
N GLU A 164 26.65 11.51 19.67
CA GLU A 164 27.29 11.77 20.96
C GLU A 164 26.45 11.34 22.15
N MET A 165 25.15 11.67 22.18
CA MET A 165 24.35 11.49 23.38
C MET A 165 23.87 10.06 23.60
N ILE A 166 23.34 9.40 22.57
CA ILE A 166 22.91 8.00 22.69
C ILE A 166 24.10 7.09 23.06
N PRO A 167 25.30 7.21 22.44
CA PRO A 167 26.46 6.44 22.85
C PRO A 167 26.90 6.69 24.31
N LYS A 168 26.84 7.95 24.78
CA LYS A 168 27.13 8.28 26.19
C LYS A 168 26.13 7.63 27.16
N LEU A 169 24.84 7.60 26.79
CA LEU A 169 23.78 6.92 27.56
C LEU A 169 23.95 5.39 27.56
N ALA A 170 24.44 4.83 26.45
CA ALA A 170 24.70 3.40 26.30
C ALA A 170 25.79 2.91 27.25
N GLY A 171 26.82 3.73 27.48
CA GLY A 171 27.96 3.35 28.31
C GLY A 171 28.70 2.17 27.69
N ASP A 172 28.71 1.03 28.40
CA ASP A 172 29.31 -0.19 27.87
C ASP A 172 28.43 -0.84 26.80
N SER A 173 28.94 -0.86 25.57
CA SER A 173 28.28 -1.42 24.39
C SER A 173 28.05 -2.94 24.46
N GLU A 174 28.72 -3.65 25.39
CA GLU A 174 28.49 -5.08 25.66
C GLU A 174 27.26 -5.33 26.53
N THR A 175 26.74 -4.31 27.21
CA THR A 175 25.55 -4.48 28.05
C THR A 175 24.27 -4.57 27.22
N LEU A 176 23.24 -5.23 27.75
CA LEU A 176 21.91 -5.27 27.12
C LEU A 176 21.34 -3.86 26.89
N LYS A 177 21.54 -2.94 27.84
CA LYS A 177 21.20 -1.52 27.69
C LYS A 177 21.94 -0.89 26.52
N GLY A 178 23.26 -1.12 26.42
CA GLY A 178 24.08 -0.61 25.33
C GLY A 178 23.61 -1.10 23.96
N ILE A 179 23.23 -2.37 23.85
CA ILE A 179 22.68 -2.96 22.62
C ILE A 179 21.35 -2.31 22.23
N LEU A 180 20.40 -2.21 23.16
CA LEU A 180 19.08 -1.63 22.88
C LEU A 180 19.17 -0.15 22.49
N LEU A 181 20.04 0.61 23.15
CA LEU A 181 20.33 1.99 22.76
C LEU A 181 21.01 2.09 21.40
N LYS A 182 21.88 1.13 21.04
CA LYS A 182 22.46 1.06 19.69
C LYS A 182 21.40 0.81 18.61
N VAL A 183 20.40 -0.04 18.88
CA VAL A 183 19.27 -0.24 17.97
C VAL A 183 18.51 1.07 17.77
N LEU A 184 18.20 1.80 18.85
CA LEU A 184 17.51 3.09 18.78
C LEU A 184 18.34 4.15 18.04
N GLU A 185 19.66 4.20 18.28
CA GLU A 185 20.60 5.04 17.53
C GLU A 185 20.47 4.81 16.02
N LEU A 186 20.49 3.54 15.58
CA LEU A 186 20.40 3.19 14.17
C LEU A 186 19.02 3.54 13.57
N LYS A 187 17.93 3.39 14.33
CA LYS A 187 16.59 3.83 13.90
C LYS A 187 16.52 5.35 13.70
N PHE A 188 17.08 6.15 14.62
CA PHE A 188 17.16 7.60 14.44
C PHE A 188 18.11 8.00 13.31
N ARG A 189 19.22 7.28 13.13
CA ARG A 189 20.15 7.49 12.01
C ARG A 189 19.48 7.21 10.67
N TYR A 190 18.64 6.17 10.58
CA TYR A 190 17.82 5.89 9.41
C TYR A 190 16.77 6.98 9.16
N LEU A 191 16.05 7.41 10.20
CA LEU A 191 15.09 8.51 10.14
C LEU A 191 15.72 9.80 9.57
N LEU A 192 16.94 10.11 9.99
CA LEU A 192 17.71 11.24 9.45
C LEU A 192 18.13 11.01 8.00
N THR A 193 18.73 9.85 7.70
CA THR A 193 19.23 9.54 6.36
C THR A 193 18.13 9.61 5.30
N THR A 194 16.91 9.23 5.67
CA THR A 194 15.74 9.29 4.80
C THR A 194 15.12 10.68 4.71
N CYS A 195 15.53 11.66 5.53
CA CYS A 195 14.98 13.01 5.49
C CYS A 195 15.72 13.87 4.43
N PRO A 196 15.01 14.44 3.43
CA PRO A 196 15.63 15.25 2.38
C PRO A 196 16.41 16.48 2.92
N HIS A 197 16.01 17.01 4.07
CA HIS A 197 16.68 18.15 4.72
C HIS A 197 18.11 17.84 5.24
N THR A 198 18.52 16.57 5.21
CA THR A 198 19.90 16.16 5.52
C THR A 198 20.83 16.25 4.32
N LEU A 199 20.33 16.72 3.18
CA LEU A 199 21.08 16.96 1.96
C LEU A 199 21.22 18.46 1.70
N SER A 200 22.39 18.86 1.22
CA SER A 200 22.63 20.21 0.72
C SER A 200 22.77 20.15 -0.80
N GLU A 201 22.08 21.02 -1.52
CA GLU A 201 22.23 21.15 -2.97
C GLU A 201 23.66 21.53 -3.35
N VAL A 202 24.16 20.91 -4.41
CA VAL A 202 25.47 21.22 -5.00
C VAL A 202 25.22 21.86 -6.37
N PRO A 203 25.97 22.92 -6.74
CA PRO A 203 25.88 23.49 -8.08
C PRO A 203 26.06 22.41 -9.15
N SER A 204 25.21 22.43 -10.19
CA SER A 204 25.27 21.47 -11.30
C SER A 204 26.59 21.50 -12.08
N VAL A 205 27.33 22.61 -11.97
CA VAL A 205 28.70 22.77 -12.42
C VAL A 205 29.52 23.36 -11.27
N ALA A 206 30.56 22.65 -10.85
CA ALA A 206 31.56 23.15 -9.92
C ALA A 206 32.94 22.95 -10.56
N ASP A 207 33.79 23.98 -10.50
CA ASP A 207 35.13 23.98 -11.10
C ASP A 207 35.17 23.57 -12.59
N GLY A 208 34.13 23.94 -13.36
CA GLY A 208 34.01 23.62 -14.78
C GLY A 208 33.65 22.16 -15.11
N GLN A 209 33.39 21.33 -14.10
CA GLN A 209 32.94 19.94 -14.27
C GLN A 209 31.48 19.77 -13.87
N HIS A 210 30.73 18.98 -14.65
CA HIS A 210 29.39 18.57 -14.30
C HIS A 210 29.43 17.58 -13.14
N GLN A 211 28.75 17.92 -12.05
CA GLN A 211 28.60 17.03 -10.90
C GLN A 211 27.61 15.91 -11.25
N ALA A 212 28.03 14.66 -11.06
CA ALA A 212 27.18 13.50 -11.36
C ALA A 212 26.03 13.32 -10.35
N LEU A 213 26.20 13.80 -9.11
CA LEU A 213 25.21 13.70 -8.04
C LEU A 213 24.78 15.11 -7.59
N PRO A 214 23.47 15.38 -7.45
CA PRO A 214 22.94 16.72 -7.21
C PRO A 214 23.08 17.23 -5.77
N TYR A 215 23.44 16.34 -4.82
CA TYR A 215 23.47 16.69 -3.40
C TYR A 215 24.79 16.32 -2.72
N ARG A 216 25.02 16.96 -1.58
CA ARG A 216 26.05 16.59 -0.59
C ARG A 216 25.37 16.24 0.73
N CYS A 217 25.68 15.07 1.28
CA CYS A 217 25.10 14.65 2.56
C CYS A 217 25.68 15.48 3.71
N ARG A 218 24.84 16.10 4.53
CA ARG A 218 25.28 16.86 5.72
C ARG A 218 25.81 15.96 6.85
N PHE A 219 25.49 14.67 6.79
CA PHE A 219 25.93 13.69 7.79
C PHE A 219 27.35 13.19 7.50
N CYS A 220 27.57 12.56 6.33
CA CYS A 220 28.87 11.98 5.95
C CYS A 220 29.73 12.88 5.04
N SER A 221 29.24 14.03 4.60
CA SER A 221 29.93 14.99 3.72
C SER A 221 30.23 14.51 2.30
N ASN A 222 29.80 13.32 1.91
CA ASN A 222 29.99 12.77 0.56
C ASN A 222 28.95 13.29 -0.45
N PRO A 223 29.29 13.35 -1.74
CA PRO A 223 28.29 13.48 -2.81
C PRO A 223 27.25 12.37 -2.72
N ALA A 224 25.97 12.70 -2.92
CA ALA A 224 24.87 11.81 -2.64
C ALA A 224 23.68 12.01 -3.58
N SER A 225 22.96 10.91 -3.84
CA SER A 225 21.55 10.92 -4.24
C SER A 225 20.65 11.17 -3.02
N SER A 226 19.34 11.24 -3.24
CA SER A 226 18.36 11.33 -2.14
C SER A 226 17.65 10.00 -1.97
N PRO A 227 17.82 9.30 -0.83
CA PRO A 227 18.70 9.55 0.32
C PRO A 227 20.15 9.11 0.08
N CYS A 228 21.04 9.46 1.01
CA CYS A 228 22.47 9.18 0.89
C CYS A 228 22.79 7.67 0.95
N GLU A 229 23.20 7.10 -0.19
CA GLU A 229 23.56 5.69 -0.33
C GLU A 229 24.66 5.27 0.65
N GLU A 230 25.75 6.02 0.77
CA GLU A 230 26.84 5.72 1.70
C GLU A 230 26.38 5.64 3.16
N CYS A 231 25.45 6.52 3.57
CA CYS A 231 24.90 6.46 4.92
C CYS A 231 24.04 5.21 5.12
N LEU A 232 23.25 4.80 4.12
CA LEU A 232 22.48 3.55 4.16
C LEU A 232 23.41 2.33 4.30
N LYS A 233 24.51 2.29 3.53
CA LYS A 233 25.51 1.22 3.60
C LYS A 233 26.13 1.13 5.00
N ARG A 234 26.52 2.26 5.60
CA ARG A 234 27.05 2.29 6.98
C ARG A 234 26.03 1.83 8.02
N ILE A 235 24.75 2.16 7.85
CA ILE A 235 23.68 1.66 8.72
C ILE A 235 23.61 0.12 8.61
N ILE A 236 23.66 -0.43 7.39
CA ILE A 236 23.65 -1.88 7.17
C ILE A 236 24.84 -2.54 7.89
N SER A 237 26.07 -2.08 7.66
CA SER A 237 27.26 -2.68 8.30
C SER A 237 27.17 -2.64 9.83
N SER A 238 26.71 -1.51 10.40
CA SER A 238 26.54 -1.39 11.86
C SER A 238 25.39 -2.26 12.39
N ALA A 239 24.29 -2.39 11.65
CA ALA A 239 23.16 -3.22 12.05
C ALA A 239 23.53 -4.71 12.02
N VAL A 240 24.23 -5.15 10.99
CA VAL A 240 24.75 -6.52 10.87
C VAL A 240 25.72 -6.85 12.00
N ALA A 241 26.70 -5.99 12.27
CA ALA A 241 27.63 -6.20 13.38
C ALA A 241 26.91 -6.33 14.73
N THR A 242 25.90 -5.49 14.98
CA THR A 242 25.09 -5.54 16.21
C THR A 242 24.25 -6.82 16.27
N HIS A 243 23.67 -7.24 15.14
CA HIS A 243 22.89 -8.47 15.05
C HIS A 243 23.74 -9.70 15.36
N GLN A 244 24.93 -9.79 14.74
CA GLN A 244 25.88 -10.87 14.98
C GLN A 244 26.33 -10.92 16.44
N LYS A 245 26.58 -9.75 17.05
CA LYS A 245 26.94 -9.66 18.47
C LYS A 245 25.86 -10.25 19.37
N ILE A 246 24.59 -9.93 19.13
CA ILE A 246 23.45 -10.49 19.87
C ILE A 246 23.40 -12.01 19.70
N SER A 247 23.50 -12.50 18.47
CA SER A 247 23.40 -13.92 18.15
C SER A 247 24.58 -14.76 18.65
N ALA A 248 25.77 -14.16 18.76
CA ALA A 248 26.98 -14.85 19.21
C ALA A 248 27.06 -15.00 20.74
N GLU A 249 26.43 -14.11 21.52
CA GLU A 249 26.50 -14.10 22.97
C GLU A 249 25.27 -14.78 23.61
N PRO A 250 25.41 -15.96 24.24
CA PRO A 250 24.28 -16.70 24.79
C PRO A 250 23.49 -15.94 25.86
N LYS A 251 24.13 -15.03 26.60
CA LYS A 251 23.45 -14.20 27.60
C LYS A 251 22.43 -13.26 26.96
N HIS A 252 22.75 -12.68 25.81
CA HIS A 252 21.83 -11.78 25.10
C HIS A 252 20.66 -12.55 24.52
N VAL A 253 20.92 -13.69 23.86
CA VAL A 253 19.85 -14.55 23.31
C VAL A 253 18.88 -15.01 24.41
N LYS A 254 19.39 -15.40 25.58
CA LYS A 254 18.54 -15.82 26.71
C LYS A 254 17.69 -14.68 27.30
N ALA A 255 18.10 -13.43 27.13
CA ALA A 255 17.35 -12.28 27.62
C ALA A 255 16.20 -11.86 26.68
N ILE A 256 16.23 -12.26 25.40
CA ILE A 256 15.23 -11.85 24.39
C ILE A 256 13.78 -12.09 24.83
N PRO A 257 13.40 -13.26 25.41
CA PRO A 257 12.03 -13.51 25.81
C PRO A 257 11.50 -12.56 26.90
N ASP A 258 12.37 -11.92 27.66
CA ASP A 258 12.01 -10.97 28.73
C ASP A 258 11.90 -9.51 28.21
N LEU A 259 12.24 -9.27 26.94
CA LEU A 259 12.16 -7.95 26.32
C LEU A 259 10.77 -7.71 25.71
N ASP A 260 10.39 -6.43 25.61
CA ASP A 260 9.16 -6.02 24.90
C ASP A 260 9.22 -6.38 23.39
N LYS A 261 10.42 -6.53 22.81
CA LYS A 261 10.64 -6.92 21.41
C LYS A 261 12.01 -7.57 21.22
N ASP A 262 12.12 -8.53 20.30
CA ASP A 262 13.42 -9.03 19.82
C ASP A 262 14.20 -7.91 19.10
N PRO A 263 15.39 -7.49 19.61
CA PRO A 263 16.19 -6.45 18.97
C PRO A 263 16.71 -6.85 17.58
N ARG A 264 16.85 -8.15 17.29
CA ARG A 264 17.27 -8.65 15.97
C ARG A 264 16.23 -8.30 14.89
N LEU A 265 14.95 -8.29 15.25
CA LEU A 265 13.88 -7.89 14.35
C LEU A 265 14.03 -6.44 13.88
N ASP A 266 14.30 -5.49 14.78
CA ASP A 266 14.51 -4.09 14.41
C ASP A 266 15.78 -3.91 13.55
N LEU A 267 16.85 -4.67 13.82
CA LEU A 267 18.08 -4.65 13.03
C LEU A 267 17.87 -5.21 11.62
N SER A 268 17.20 -6.35 11.50
CA SER A 268 16.84 -6.97 10.22
C SER A 268 15.90 -6.07 9.41
N MET A 269 14.95 -5.41 10.07
CA MET A 269 14.11 -4.38 9.45
C MET A 269 14.92 -3.20 8.91
N LEU A 270 15.87 -2.68 9.68
CA LEU A 270 16.77 -1.60 9.22
C LEU A 270 17.61 -2.03 8.01
N ILE A 271 18.17 -3.24 8.04
CA ILE A 271 18.95 -3.80 6.93
C ILE A 271 18.07 -3.89 5.68
N GLY A 272 16.90 -4.54 5.79
CA GLY A 272 15.96 -4.70 4.69
C GLY A 272 15.50 -3.36 4.12
N LEU A 273 15.10 -2.42 4.98
CA LEU A 273 14.63 -1.09 4.55
C LEU A 273 15.74 -0.24 3.90
N CYS A 274 16.99 -0.35 4.34
CA CYS A 274 18.13 0.28 3.66
C CYS A 274 18.35 -0.34 2.27
N LEU A 275 18.33 -1.67 2.17
CA LEU A 275 18.51 -2.39 0.90
C LEU A 275 17.39 -2.10 -0.10
N LEU A 276 16.13 -1.99 0.34
CA LEU A 276 15.01 -1.56 -0.50
C LEU A 276 15.21 -0.15 -1.09
N LYS A 277 15.85 0.77 -0.35
CA LYS A 277 16.17 2.10 -0.87
C LYS A 277 17.36 2.07 -1.83
N LEU A 278 18.41 1.31 -1.49
CA LEU A 278 19.57 1.07 -2.36
C LEU A 278 19.17 0.36 -3.66
N SER A 279 18.08 -0.40 -3.68
CA SER A 279 17.56 -1.01 -4.91
C SER A 279 16.98 0.01 -5.89
N GLY A 280 16.76 1.26 -5.48
CA GLY A 280 16.13 2.30 -6.31
C GLY A 280 14.61 2.40 -6.17
N LEU A 281 13.98 1.58 -5.31
CA LEU A 281 12.52 1.51 -5.17
C LEU A 281 11.86 2.85 -4.78
N GLN A 282 12.62 3.76 -4.18
CA GLN A 282 12.16 5.11 -3.82
C GLN A 282 11.79 6.02 -4.99
N GLN A 283 12.42 5.85 -6.16
CA GLN A 283 12.13 6.66 -7.35
C GLN A 283 10.70 6.44 -7.85
N ARG A 284 10.13 5.29 -7.47
CA ARG A 284 8.78 4.87 -7.80
C ARG A 284 7.67 5.71 -7.18
N ALA A 285 7.89 6.27 -5.99
CA ALA A 285 6.88 7.10 -5.33
C ALA A 285 6.44 8.29 -6.20
N SER A 286 7.30 8.72 -7.13
CA SER A 286 7.04 9.79 -8.08
C SER A 286 6.24 9.35 -9.32
N ASN A 287 6.17 8.05 -9.62
CA ASN A 287 5.50 7.52 -10.81
C ASN A 287 4.93 6.10 -10.59
N LEU A 288 3.86 6.02 -9.79
CA LEU A 288 3.17 4.75 -9.47
C LEU A 288 2.51 4.08 -10.69
N SER A 289 2.44 4.76 -11.83
CA SER A 289 1.84 4.23 -13.04
C SER A 289 2.77 3.28 -13.80
N GLN A 290 4.10 3.36 -13.64
CA GLN A 290 5.02 2.43 -14.33
C GLN A 290 5.08 1.05 -13.67
N PRO A 291 5.49 0.00 -14.41
CA PRO A 291 5.74 -1.32 -13.83
C PRO A 291 6.68 -1.23 -12.61
N PRO A 292 6.34 -1.91 -11.50
CA PRO A 292 6.91 -1.66 -10.17
C PRO A 292 8.44 -1.82 -10.08
N LEU A 293 9.00 -2.76 -10.84
CA LEU A 293 10.39 -3.20 -10.71
C LEU A 293 11.21 -2.99 -11.99
N GLN A 294 10.80 -2.08 -12.89
CA GLN A 294 11.48 -1.88 -14.17
C GLN A 294 12.88 -1.25 -14.03
N ASP A 295 13.03 -0.27 -13.13
CA ASP A 295 14.25 0.54 -12.97
C ASP A 295 14.93 0.32 -11.60
N ILE A 296 15.05 -0.93 -11.17
CA ILE A 296 15.65 -1.28 -9.87
C ILE A 296 16.89 -2.17 -10.00
N SER A 297 17.72 -2.21 -8.96
CA SER A 297 18.74 -3.25 -8.75
C SER A 297 18.11 -4.50 -8.12
N PRO A 298 17.99 -5.64 -8.84
CA PRO A 298 17.40 -6.86 -8.28
C PRO A 298 18.21 -7.41 -7.12
N SER A 299 19.54 -7.27 -7.14
CA SER A 299 20.42 -7.78 -6.09
C SER A 299 20.07 -7.19 -4.73
N CYS A 300 19.98 -5.86 -4.62
CA CYS A 300 19.60 -5.21 -3.36
C CYS A 300 18.17 -5.57 -2.94
N LEU A 301 17.22 -5.64 -3.87
CA LEU A 301 15.84 -6.05 -3.56
C LEU A 301 15.80 -7.48 -3.00
N LEU A 302 16.44 -8.43 -3.66
CA LEU A 302 16.47 -9.84 -3.27
C LEU A 302 17.17 -10.04 -1.94
N GLN A 303 18.29 -9.35 -1.70
CA GLN A 303 18.97 -9.33 -0.40
C GLN A 303 18.04 -8.80 0.70
N ALA A 304 17.27 -7.74 0.44
CA ALA A 304 16.30 -7.22 1.40
C ALA A 304 15.26 -8.26 1.77
N VAL A 305 14.65 -8.91 0.77
CA VAL A 305 13.63 -9.94 0.99
C VAL A 305 14.19 -11.14 1.74
N LEU A 306 15.42 -11.58 1.42
CA LEU A 306 16.08 -12.69 2.10
C LEU A 306 16.29 -12.43 3.61
N VAL A 307 16.82 -11.27 3.97
CA VAL A 307 17.06 -10.91 5.39
C VAL A 307 15.74 -10.86 6.16
N LEU A 308 14.72 -10.23 5.57
CA LEU A 308 13.40 -10.10 6.17
C LEU A 308 12.70 -11.45 6.33
N ASP A 309 12.74 -12.31 5.31
CA ASP A 309 12.16 -13.66 5.36
C ASP A 309 12.86 -14.55 6.40
N THR A 310 14.20 -14.44 6.48
CA THR A 310 14.97 -15.16 7.50
C THR A 310 14.57 -14.71 8.91
N GLN A 311 14.43 -13.40 9.13
CA GLN A 311 14.00 -12.87 10.41
C GLN A 311 12.57 -13.30 10.78
N LEU A 312 11.66 -13.43 9.80
CA LEU A 312 10.29 -13.87 10.08
C LEU A 312 10.26 -15.30 10.61
N ARG A 313 11.19 -16.17 10.18
CA ARG A 313 11.30 -17.54 10.72
C ARG A 313 11.70 -17.56 12.20
N GLU A 314 12.54 -16.61 12.62
CA GLU A 314 12.93 -16.42 14.02
C GLU A 314 11.83 -15.74 14.86
N THR A 315 10.97 -14.94 14.22
CA THR A 315 9.91 -14.15 14.86
C THR A 315 8.55 -14.35 14.17
N PRO A 316 8.00 -15.58 14.16
CA PRO A 316 6.83 -15.92 13.35
C PRO A 316 5.56 -15.19 13.77
N ASP A 317 5.49 -14.63 14.97
CA ASP A 317 4.31 -13.91 15.46
C ASP A 317 4.31 -12.41 15.08
N ASP A 318 5.39 -11.91 14.47
CA ASP A 318 5.47 -10.50 14.08
C ASP A 318 4.59 -10.22 12.84
N THR A 319 3.44 -9.60 13.10
CA THR A 319 2.44 -9.28 12.07
C THR A 319 2.92 -8.22 11.09
N GLY A 320 3.70 -7.24 11.55
CA GLY A 320 4.20 -6.14 10.71
C GLY A 320 5.19 -6.61 9.65
N LEU A 321 6.18 -7.42 10.04
CA LEU A 321 7.15 -8.05 9.15
C LEU A 321 6.46 -9.03 8.20
N ARG A 322 5.50 -9.83 8.69
CA ARG A 322 4.73 -10.74 7.84
C ARG A 322 3.96 -9.98 6.76
N LEU A 323 3.26 -8.90 7.10
CA LEU A 323 2.54 -8.06 6.13
C LEU A 323 3.48 -7.39 5.12
N LEU A 324 4.65 -6.93 5.58
CA LEU A 324 5.69 -6.40 4.71
C LEU A 324 6.15 -7.44 3.67
N LEU A 325 6.43 -8.67 4.12
CA LEU A 325 6.83 -9.76 3.24
C LEU A 325 5.73 -10.20 2.28
N VAL A 326 4.46 -10.21 2.71
CA VAL A 326 3.32 -10.46 1.81
C VAL A 326 3.37 -9.50 0.62
N GLN A 327 3.50 -8.20 0.85
CA GLN A 327 3.58 -7.20 -0.22
C GLN A 327 4.84 -7.35 -1.09
N LEU A 328 6.00 -7.61 -0.47
CA LEU A 328 7.25 -7.83 -1.21
C LEU A 328 7.19 -9.06 -2.12
N TYR A 329 6.60 -10.17 -1.66
CA TYR A 329 6.43 -11.37 -2.48
C TYR A 329 5.39 -11.20 -3.57
N ILE A 330 4.34 -10.39 -3.35
CA ILE A 330 3.42 -9.97 -4.40
C ILE A 330 4.16 -9.18 -5.49
N LEU A 331 5.03 -8.24 -5.13
CA LEU A 331 5.89 -7.53 -6.09
C LEU A 331 6.83 -8.44 -6.87
N LEU A 332 7.39 -9.46 -6.20
CA LEU A 332 8.26 -10.44 -6.82
C LEU A 332 7.52 -11.45 -7.72
N GLY A 333 6.19 -11.37 -7.84
CA GLY A 333 5.39 -12.34 -8.59
C GLY A 333 5.29 -13.72 -7.91
N CYS A 334 5.61 -13.81 -6.62
CA CYS A 334 5.60 -15.01 -5.78
C CYS A 334 4.28 -15.12 -4.99
N ALA A 335 3.15 -15.09 -5.70
CA ALA A 335 1.83 -14.97 -5.08
C ALA A 335 1.45 -16.20 -4.22
N SER A 336 1.88 -17.41 -4.57
CA SER A 336 1.60 -18.60 -3.77
C SER A 336 2.34 -18.58 -2.44
N TYR A 337 3.58 -18.11 -2.40
CA TYR A 337 4.30 -17.94 -1.14
C TYR A 337 3.76 -16.77 -0.33
N ALA A 338 3.40 -15.65 -0.98
CA ALA A 338 2.69 -14.56 -0.32
C ALA A 338 1.39 -15.03 0.34
N TYR A 339 0.63 -15.93 -0.29
CA TYR A 339 -0.58 -16.51 0.30
C TYR A 339 -0.29 -17.37 1.53
N GLN A 340 0.81 -18.14 1.52
CA GLN A 340 1.24 -18.92 2.68
C GLN A 340 1.59 -18.02 3.88
N LEU A 341 2.14 -16.82 3.63
CA LEU A 341 2.39 -15.82 4.67
C LEU A 341 1.12 -15.09 5.09
N TRP A 342 0.17 -14.90 4.17
CA TRP A 342 -1.11 -14.23 4.44
C TRP A 342 -2.05 -15.08 5.29
N ALA A 343 -2.19 -16.37 4.98
CA ALA A 343 -3.19 -17.23 5.62
C ALA A 343 -3.09 -17.31 7.17
N PRO A 344 -1.88 -17.39 7.78
CA PRO A 344 -1.73 -17.37 9.24
C PRO A 344 -2.13 -16.07 9.94
N LEU A 345 -2.26 -14.95 9.20
CA LEU A 345 -2.77 -13.70 9.78
C LEU A 345 -4.24 -13.80 10.18
N ASP A 346 -4.96 -14.78 9.64
CA ASP A 346 -6.34 -15.11 9.98
C ASP A 346 -7.29 -13.90 9.95
N VAL A 347 -7.11 -13.02 8.95
CA VAL A 347 -7.91 -11.81 8.77
C VAL A 347 -9.39 -12.20 8.63
N LYS A 348 -10.21 -11.75 9.59
CA LYS A 348 -11.62 -12.17 9.72
C LYS A 348 -12.51 -11.00 10.19
N ARG A 349 -13.81 -11.09 9.88
CA ARG A 349 -14.84 -10.15 10.39
C ARG A 349 -14.50 -8.70 10.04
N THR A 350 -14.57 -7.79 11.01
CA THR A 350 -14.53 -6.33 10.81
C THR A 350 -13.23 -5.79 10.23
N ILE A 351 -12.12 -6.54 10.34
CA ILE A 351 -10.81 -6.16 9.77
C ILE A 351 -10.63 -6.63 8.32
N GLN A 352 -11.57 -7.42 7.78
CA GLN A 352 -11.56 -7.83 6.37
C GLN A 352 -11.52 -6.62 5.42
N ASP A 353 -12.38 -5.64 5.67
CA ASP A 353 -12.50 -4.45 4.81
C ASP A 353 -11.19 -3.64 4.72
N ALA A 354 -10.44 -3.63 5.83
CA ALA A 354 -9.25 -2.80 6.00
C ALA A 354 -7.93 -3.52 5.64
N LEU A 355 -7.79 -4.81 5.93
CA LEU A 355 -6.52 -5.51 5.71
C LEU A 355 -6.48 -6.32 4.42
N SER A 356 -7.61 -6.83 3.94
CA SER A 356 -7.65 -7.70 2.75
C SER A 356 -7.07 -7.07 1.47
N PRO A 357 -7.16 -5.75 1.22
CA PRO A 357 -6.45 -5.13 0.10
C PRO A 357 -4.93 -5.31 0.12
N LEU A 358 -4.32 -5.61 1.27
CA LEU A 358 -2.88 -5.90 1.40
C LEU A 358 -2.48 -7.26 0.79
N PHE A 359 -3.42 -8.08 0.33
CA PHE A 359 -3.11 -9.32 -0.37
C PHE A 359 -3.94 -9.49 -1.65
N PHE A 360 -5.24 -9.19 -1.59
CA PHE A 360 -6.15 -9.48 -2.69
C PHE A 360 -6.20 -8.41 -3.78
N ASP A 361 -5.60 -7.23 -3.59
CA ASP A 361 -5.57 -6.19 -4.63
C ASP A 361 -4.78 -6.67 -5.85
N ARG A 362 -5.44 -6.74 -7.02
CA ARG A 362 -4.88 -7.17 -8.32
C ARG A 362 -4.44 -8.64 -8.37
N ILE A 363 -4.81 -9.46 -7.39
CA ILE A 363 -4.34 -10.84 -7.29
C ILE A 363 -4.75 -11.70 -8.50
N SER A 364 -5.93 -11.48 -9.09
CA SER A 364 -6.40 -12.18 -10.29
C SER A 364 -5.56 -11.88 -11.51
N THR A 365 -4.97 -10.68 -11.58
CA THR A 365 -4.09 -10.25 -12.67
C THR A 365 -2.63 -10.64 -12.47
N LEU A 366 -2.25 -11.07 -11.26
CA LEU A 366 -0.90 -11.52 -10.95
C LEU A 366 -0.78 -13.04 -10.98
N SER A 367 -1.75 -13.71 -10.35
CA SER A 367 -1.75 -15.16 -10.16
C SER A 367 -3.16 -15.73 -10.22
N PRO A 368 -3.76 -15.82 -11.43
CA PRO A 368 -5.08 -16.42 -11.62
C PRO A 368 -5.12 -17.89 -11.17
N GLY A 369 -3.97 -18.57 -11.12
CA GLY A 369 -3.85 -19.94 -10.62
C GLY A 369 -4.28 -20.13 -9.15
N LEU A 370 -4.16 -19.09 -8.30
CA LEU A 370 -4.59 -19.17 -6.90
C LEU A 370 -6.11 -19.38 -6.75
N PHE A 371 -6.88 -19.07 -7.78
CA PHE A 371 -8.33 -19.27 -7.80
C PHE A 371 -8.73 -20.71 -8.20
N GLN A 372 -7.77 -21.58 -8.56
CA GLN A 372 -8.03 -22.97 -8.97
C GLN A 372 -8.16 -23.98 -7.81
N GLY A 373 -8.45 -23.50 -6.60
CA GLY A 373 -8.60 -24.33 -5.39
C GLY A 373 -9.99 -24.94 -5.20
N SER A 374 -10.10 -25.90 -4.28
CA SER A 374 -11.38 -26.49 -3.86
C SER A 374 -12.25 -25.51 -3.07
N ARG A 375 -11.63 -24.52 -2.42
CA ARG A 375 -12.30 -23.38 -1.79
C ARG A 375 -12.00 -22.13 -2.60
N PRO A 376 -13.02 -21.36 -3.01
CA PRO A 376 -12.80 -20.08 -3.66
C PRO A 376 -11.96 -19.14 -2.79
N LEU A 377 -10.97 -18.50 -3.41
CA LEU A 377 -9.98 -17.68 -2.73
C LEU A 377 -10.61 -16.48 -1.98
N LEU A 378 -11.68 -15.89 -2.54
CA LEU A 378 -12.36 -14.71 -1.97
C LEU A 378 -13.56 -15.03 -1.08
N ASP A 379 -13.81 -16.31 -0.78
CA ASP A 379 -14.90 -16.73 0.09
C ASP A 379 -14.94 -15.99 1.44
N PRO A 380 -13.80 -15.72 2.13
CA PRO A 380 -13.82 -14.98 3.39
C PRO A 380 -14.42 -13.57 3.26
N LEU A 381 -14.07 -12.85 2.18
CA LEU A 381 -14.59 -11.51 1.89
C LEU A 381 -16.05 -11.56 1.45
N ARG A 382 -16.38 -12.43 0.50
CA ARG A 382 -17.74 -12.57 -0.01
C ARG A 382 -18.71 -12.96 1.11
N SER A 383 -18.34 -13.95 1.92
CA SER A 383 -19.13 -14.36 3.08
C SER A 383 -19.29 -13.23 4.10
N TYR A 384 -18.23 -12.45 4.36
CA TYR A 384 -18.28 -11.32 5.28
C TYR A 384 -19.27 -10.25 4.82
N TYR A 385 -19.18 -9.79 3.57
CA TYR A 385 -20.09 -8.76 3.05
C TYR A 385 -21.51 -9.28 2.89
N THR A 386 -21.70 -10.50 2.37
CA THR A 386 -23.04 -11.09 2.25
C THR A 386 -23.72 -11.24 3.61
N ALA A 387 -22.99 -11.63 4.66
CA ALA A 387 -23.56 -11.73 6.00
C ALA A 387 -23.82 -10.35 6.63
N THR A 388 -22.89 -9.42 6.49
CA THR A 388 -22.95 -8.11 7.16
C THR A 388 -23.93 -7.15 6.49
N LEU A 389 -24.02 -7.17 5.16
CA LEU A 389 -24.85 -6.27 4.36
C LEU A 389 -26.20 -6.87 3.95
N LYS A 390 -26.54 -8.06 4.47
CA LYS A 390 -27.79 -8.78 4.20
C LYS A 390 -29.01 -7.91 4.49
N ASP A 391 -29.04 -7.32 5.67
CA ASP A 391 -30.13 -6.46 6.11
C ASP A 391 -29.89 -5.01 5.65
N ARG A 392 -30.95 -4.22 5.50
CA ARG A 392 -30.83 -2.80 5.09
C ARG A 392 -30.31 -1.88 6.19
N CYS A 393 -30.14 -2.40 7.40
CA CYS A 393 -29.83 -1.64 8.60
C CYS A 393 -28.78 -2.40 9.42
N PRO A 394 -27.84 -1.73 10.12
CA PRO A 394 -26.81 -2.40 10.91
C PRO A 394 -27.39 -3.41 11.91
N ILE A 395 -26.77 -4.58 11.97
CA ILE A 395 -27.09 -5.61 12.95
C ILE A 395 -26.87 -5.00 14.35
N ARG A 396 -27.88 -5.04 15.22
CA ARG A 396 -27.92 -4.49 16.60
C ARG A 396 -28.24 -3.00 16.77
N VAL A 397 -28.64 -2.28 15.73
CA VAL A 397 -29.09 -0.89 15.92
C VAL A 397 -30.25 -0.80 16.93
N TRP A 398 -31.16 -1.80 16.92
CA TRP A 398 -32.30 -1.88 17.84
C TRP A 398 -31.87 -2.10 19.29
N ASP A 399 -30.80 -2.86 19.52
CA ASP A 399 -30.23 -3.06 20.85
C ASP A 399 -29.60 -1.76 21.36
N ALA A 400 -28.95 -1.00 20.48
CA ALA A 400 -28.39 0.31 20.81
C ALA A 400 -29.49 1.34 21.15
N PHE A 401 -30.61 1.35 20.43
CA PHE A 401 -31.79 2.14 20.81
C PHE A 401 -32.35 1.71 22.17
N SER A 402 -32.52 0.41 22.39
CA SER A 402 -33.08 -0.13 23.64
C SER A 402 -32.22 0.15 24.86
N SER A 403 -30.90 0.26 24.68
CA SER A 403 -29.92 0.59 25.72
C SER A 403 -29.65 2.10 25.87
N GLY A 404 -30.26 2.95 25.04
CA GLY A 404 -30.02 4.40 25.04
C GLY A 404 -28.61 4.81 24.59
N SER A 405 -27.91 3.95 23.84
CA SER A 405 -26.55 4.20 23.35
C SER A 405 -26.54 4.96 22.01
N TYR A 406 -27.02 6.20 22.02
CA TYR A 406 -27.25 6.99 20.80
C TYR A 406 -26.00 7.28 19.97
N THR A 407 -24.82 7.42 20.58
CA THR A 407 -23.56 7.61 19.84
C THR A 407 -23.22 6.37 19.02
N SER A 408 -23.37 5.18 19.60
CA SER A 408 -23.14 3.91 18.91
C SER A 408 -24.07 3.71 17.71
N ILE A 409 -25.28 4.27 17.74
CA ILE A 409 -26.22 4.21 16.61
C ILE A 409 -25.66 4.95 15.40
N ILE A 410 -25.10 6.15 15.62
CA ILE A 410 -24.47 6.96 14.58
C ILE A 410 -23.25 6.22 14.03
N ASP A 411 -22.38 5.73 14.91
CA ASP A 411 -21.17 4.98 14.51
C ASP A 411 -21.52 3.72 13.69
N MET A 412 -22.55 2.97 14.10
CA MET A 412 -23.02 1.77 13.37
C MET A 412 -23.58 2.13 11.99
N ALA A 413 -24.36 3.21 11.89
CA ALA A 413 -24.92 3.66 10.62
C ALA A 413 -23.84 4.17 9.66
N GLU A 414 -22.86 4.93 10.17
CA GLU A 414 -21.70 5.38 9.40
C GLU A 414 -20.85 4.19 8.93
N TYR A 415 -20.62 3.21 9.81
CA TYR A 415 -19.88 2.00 9.48
C TYR A 415 -20.57 1.17 8.38
N ASP A 416 -21.87 0.89 8.49
CA ASP A 416 -22.64 0.19 7.46
C ASP A 416 -22.64 0.97 6.13
N SER A 417 -22.85 2.29 6.19
CA SER A 417 -22.77 3.16 5.02
C SER A 417 -21.40 3.03 4.34
N ARG A 418 -20.30 3.10 5.12
CA ARG A 418 -18.93 2.95 4.60
C ARG A 418 -18.68 1.59 3.98
N LEU A 419 -19.16 0.51 4.60
CA LEU A 419 -19.02 -0.85 4.04
C LEU A 419 -19.74 -1.00 2.69
N ARG A 420 -20.95 -0.44 2.54
CA ARG A 420 -21.71 -0.49 1.27
C ARG A 420 -21.06 0.28 0.13
N ARG A 421 -20.21 1.25 0.45
CA ARG A 421 -19.42 2.05 -0.51
C ARG A 421 -17.92 1.75 -0.42
N SER A 422 -17.54 0.56 0.03
CA SER A 422 -16.12 0.21 0.17
C SER A 422 -15.49 -0.16 -1.18
N CYS A 423 -14.28 0.34 -1.45
CA CYS A 423 -13.47 -0.13 -2.57
C CYS A 423 -13.13 -1.63 -2.43
N THR A 424 -12.97 -2.14 -1.20
CA THR A 424 -12.67 -3.56 -0.93
C THR A 424 -13.85 -4.47 -1.29
N LEU A 425 -15.08 -3.97 -1.13
CA LEU A 425 -16.30 -4.65 -1.59
C LEU A 425 -16.28 -4.82 -3.12
N VAL A 426 -15.99 -3.74 -3.85
CA VAL A 426 -15.89 -3.78 -5.31
C VAL A 426 -14.74 -4.68 -5.77
N MET A 427 -13.57 -4.56 -5.14
CA MET A 427 -12.41 -5.44 -5.40
C MET A 427 -12.80 -6.91 -5.24
N THR A 428 -13.55 -7.27 -4.20
CA THR A 428 -14.01 -8.65 -3.99
C THR A 428 -14.78 -9.19 -5.20
N VAL A 429 -15.72 -8.43 -5.73
CA VAL A 429 -16.53 -8.85 -6.89
C VAL A 429 -15.70 -8.84 -8.18
N VAL A 430 -14.88 -7.81 -8.40
CA VAL A 430 -14.09 -7.66 -9.62
C VAL A 430 -13.03 -8.75 -9.76
N GLU A 431 -12.23 -9.00 -8.72
CA GLU A 431 -11.16 -9.99 -8.73
C GLU A 431 -11.70 -11.41 -9.01
N GLU A 432 -12.83 -11.78 -8.38
CA GLU A 432 -13.47 -13.08 -8.62
C GLU A 432 -14.00 -13.20 -10.06
N ARG A 433 -14.63 -12.14 -10.59
CA ARG A 433 -15.11 -12.12 -11.98
C ARG A 433 -13.95 -12.22 -12.97
N GLN A 434 -12.88 -11.47 -12.74
CA GLN A 434 -11.70 -11.48 -13.59
C GLN A 434 -11.05 -12.86 -13.61
N ALA A 435 -10.79 -13.46 -12.43
CA ALA A 435 -10.24 -14.81 -12.33
C ALA A 435 -11.15 -15.87 -12.98
N THR A 436 -12.46 -15.79 -12.76
CA THR A 436 -13.42 -16.71 -13.37
C THR A 436 -13.36 -16.65 -14.90
N ARG A 437 -13.34 -15.45 -15.49
CA ARG A 437 -13.17 -15.28 -16.95
C ARG A 437 -11.79 -15.71 -17.43
N ALA A 438 -10.73 -15.47 -16.64
CA ALA A 438 -9.38 -15.91 -16.95
C ALA A 438 -9.29 -17.44 -17.12
N LEU A 439 -9.95 -18.17 -16.24
CA LEU A 439 -9.93 -19.63 -16.19
C LEU A 439 -11.01 -20.29 -17.06
N GLY A 440 -11.83 -19.50 -17.77
CA GLY A 440 -12.93 -20.01 -18.60
C GLY A 440 -14.13 -20.53 -17.81
N GLY A 441 -14.28 -20.11 -16.56
CA GLY A 441 -15.46 -20.38 -15.74
C GLY A 441 -16.67 -19.57 -16.19
N LYS A 442 -17.85 -19.92 -15.65
CA LYS A 442 -19.10 -19.22 -15.91
C LYS A 442 -19.44 -18.33 -14.73
N LEU A 443 -19.84 -17.09 -15.01
CA LEU A 443 -20.37 -16.18 -14.01
C LEU A 443 -21.83 -16.55 -13.73
N SER A 444 -22.22 -16.50 -12.46
CA SER A 444 -23.58 -16.82 -12.02
C SER A 444 -24.57 -15.67 -12.22
N LEU A 445 -24.08 -14.43 -12.14
CA LEU A 445 -24.87 -13.20 -12.22
C LEU A 445 -24.12 -12.13 -13.01
N ASP A 446 -24.85 -11.24 -13.67
CA ASP A 446 -24.30 -10.00 -14.24
C ASP A 446 -23.97 -9.00 -13.14
N VAL A 447 -23.15 -7.98 -13.44
CA VAL A 447 -22.78 -6.95 -12.44
C VAL A 447 -24.00 -6.26 -11.84
N ASP A 448 -24.99 -5.94 -12.67
CA ASP A 448 -26.18 -5.20 -12.23
C ASP A 448 -27.15 -6.07 -11.41
N ASP A 449 -26.99 -7.39 -11.45
CA ASP A 449 -27.76 -8.36 -10.66
C ASP A 449 -27.02 -8.82 -9.38
N ASP A 450 -25.73 -8.51 -9.21
CA ASP A 450 -24.98 -8.91 -8.03
C ASP A 450 -25.40 -8.07 -6.80
N PRO A 451 -25.98 -8.67 -5.75
CA PRO A 451 -26.57 -7.94 -4.64
C PRO A 451 -25.55 -7.09 -3.84
N LEU A 452 -24.25 -7.39 -3.96
CA LEU A 452 -23.20 -6.63 -3.30
C LEU A 452 -22.93 -5.29 -3.99
N VAL A 453 -23.06 -5.21 -5.32
CA VAL A 453 -22.65 -4.03 -6.11
C VAL A 453 -23.78 -3.43 -6.96
N ALA A 454 -24.95 -4.07 -7.03
CA ALA A 454 -26.10 -3.59 -7.82
C ALA A 454 -26.60 -2.18 -7.43
N LYS A 455 -26.31 -1.72 -6.21
CA LYS A 455 -26.68 -0.38 -5.73
C LYS A 455 -25.60 0.68 -5.98
N ILE A 456 -24.44 0.30 -6.51
CA ILE A 456 -23.36 1.22 -6.81
C ILE A 456 -23.62 1.86 -8.17
N THR A 457 -23.91 3.16 -8.12
CA THR A 457 -24.15 4.05 -9.25
C THR A 457 -22.94 4.96 -9.49
N ASP A 458 -22.88 5.64 -10.63
CA ASP A 458 -21.75 6.51 -10.99
C ASP A 458 -21.54 7.67 -10.00
N ASP A 459 -22.58 8.11 -9.29
CA ASP A 459 -22.55 9.14 -8.25
C ASP A 459 -22.13 8.60 -6.87
N THR A 460 -22.01 7.28 -6.71
CA THR A 460 -21.56 6.67 -5.46
C THR A 460 -20.07 6.96 -5.25
N GLU A 461 -19.73 7.76 -4.24
CA GLU A 461 -18.34 7.94 -3.82
C GLU A 461 -17.86 6.75 -2.99
N LEU A 462 -17.00 5.93 -3.59
CA LEU A 462 -16.42 4.76 -2.93
C LEU A 462 -15.22 5.17 -2.06
N VAL A 463 -15.11 4.54 -0.90
CA VAL A 463 -14.11 4.85 0.13
C VAL A 463 -13.09 3.71 0.22
N ASN A 464 -11.81 4.08 0.24
CA ASN A 464 -10.74 3.17 0.57
C ASN A 464 -10.53 3.15 2.09
N ALA A 465 -10.76 1.99 2.71
CA ALA A 465 -10.58 1.77 4.15
C ALA A 465 -9.28 0.99 4.48
N THR A 466 -8.36 0.84 3.51
CA THR A 466 -7.14 0.04 3.70
C THR A 466 -6.33 0.59 4.88
N ASP A 467 -6.03 -0.27 5.84
CA ASP A 467 -5.25 0.08 7.03
C ASP A 467 -3.78 -0.31 6.84
N TYR A 468 -2.91 0.69 6.94
CA TYR A 468 -1.46 0.53 6.87
C TYR A 468 -0.78 0.70 8.24
N GLY A 469 -1.55 0.84 9.33
CA GLY A 469 -1.04 1.07 10.68
C GLY A 469 -0.17 -0.06 11.23
N SER A 470 -0.32 -1.27 10.68
CA SER A 470 0.51 -2.43 11.05
C SER A 470 1.92 -2.41 10.44
N PHE A 471 2.20 -1.54 9.46
CA PHE A 471 3.54 -1.41 8.88
C PHE A 471 4.44 -0.57 9.80
N ALA A 472 5.64 -1.06 10.09
CA ALA A 472 6.62 -0.30 10.85
C ALA A 472 7.07 0.94 10.06
N ASN A 473 6.87 2.14 10.63
CA ASN A 473 7.21 3.39 9.97
C ASN A 473 8.48 4.02 10.57
N LEU A 474 9.64 3.68 10.01
CA LEU A 474 10.93 4.31 10.35
C LEU A 474 11.25 5.54 9.48
N GLU A 475 10.39 5.87 8.51
CA GLU A 475 10.62 6.91 7.52
C GLU A 475 10.47 8.32 8.10
N SER A 476 11.20 9.28 7.54
CA SER A 476 10.97 10.70 7.80
C SER A 476 9.56 11.11 7.39
N LYS A 477 8.98 12.10 8.09
CA LYS A 477 7.68 12.71 7.72
C LYS A 477 7.67 13.35 6.33
N HIS A 478 8.85 13.60 5.77
CA HIS A 478 9.05 14.19 4.45
C HIS A 478 9.26 13.14 3.35
N SER A 479 9.22 11.86 3.70
CA SER A 479 9.48 10.75 2.80
C SER A 479 8.24 9.86 2.70
N PRO A 480 7.99 9.25 1.54
CA PRO A 480 6.91 8.31 1.39
C PRO A 480 7.07 7.16 2.40
N PRO A 481 6.00 6.74 3.08
CA PRO A 481 6.03 5.59 3.96
C PRO A 481 6.26 4.30 3.16
N ILE A 482 6.78 3.25 3.82
CA ILE A 482 7.24 2.03 3.13
C ILE A 482 6.15 1.36 2.28
N GLN A 483 4.89 1.36 2.73
CA GLN A 483 3.77 0.80 1.96
C GLN A 483 3.60 1.47 0.60
N ASP A 484 3.95 2.75 0.46
CA ASP A 484 3.84 3.45 -0.81
C ASP A 484 4.91 3.00 -1.81
N LEU A 485 6.05 2.50 -1.32
CA LEU A 485 7.17 2.00 -2.12
C LEU A 485 6.92 0.58 -2.62
N ILE A 486 6.27 -0.25 -1.81
CA ILE A 486 6.15 -1.71 -2.03
C ILE A 486 4.81 -2.17 -2.61
N ARG A 487 3.79 -1.32 -2.75
CA ARG A 487 2.51 -1.74 -3.36
C ARG A 487 2.67 -2.03 -4.85
N LEU A 488 1.90 -2.92 -5.45
CA LEU A 488 1.98 -3.20 -6.91
C LEU A 488 1.62 -1.99 -7.79
N GLY A 489 0.78 -1.08 -7.30
CA GLY A 489 0.39 0.16 -7.97
C GLY A 489 -0.31 1.10 -7.01
N PRO A 490 -1.04 2.11 -7.50
CA PRO A 490 -1.85 2.97 -6.65
C PRO A 490 -2.89 2.16 -5.85
N ALA A 491 -3.21 2.65 -4.65
CA ALA A 491 -4.20 2.03 -3.78
C ALA A 491 -5.60 1.96 -4.43
N PRO A 492 -6.51 1.11 -3.91
CA PRO A 492 -7.91 1.13 -4.33
C PRO A 492 -8.49 2.55 -4.24
N SER A 493 -9.26 2.94 -5.25
CA SER A 493 -9.88 4.27 -5.35
C SER A 493 -11.27 4.17 -5.95
N SER A 494 -12.07 5.22 -5.76
CA SER A 494 -13.40 5.32 -6.37
C SER A 494 -13.32 5.22 -7.91
N ALA A 495 -12.42 6.01 -8.53
CA ALA A 495 -12.25 6.00 -9.97
C ALA A 495 -11.86 4.63 -10.53
N ARG A 496 -10.86 3.96 -9.93
CA ARG A 496 -10.42 2.62 -10.36
C ARG A 496 -11.54 1.58 -10.19
N SER A 497 -12.28 1.63 -9.09
CA SER A 497 -13.36 0.70 -8.78
C SER A 497 -14.53 0.84 -9.76
N HIS A 498 -14.93 2.06 -10.09
CA HIS A 498 -15.97 2.32 -11.09
C HIS A 498 -15.55 1.86 -12.49
N LEU A 499 -14.32 2.19 -12.91
CA LEU A 499 -13.80 1.74 -14.20
C LEU A 499 -13.76 0.21 -14.30
N ALA A 500 -13.36 -0.48 -13.23
CA ALA A 500 -13.39 -1.93 -13.17
C ALA A 500 -14.81 -2.53 -13.31
N LEU A 501 -15.80 -1.94 -12.63
CA LEU A 501 -17.21 -2.33 -12.78
C LEU A 501 -17.73 -2.07 -14.20
N LEU A 502 -17.39 -0.93 -14.79
CA LEU A 502 -17.80 -0.58 -16.16
C LEU A 502 -17.16 -1.50 -17.20
N THR A 503 -15.89 -1.89 -17.04
CA THR A 503 -15.25 -2.93 -17.87
C THR A 503 -15.95 -4.28 -17.70
N ALA A 504 -16.32 -4.65 -16.47
CA ALA A 504 -17.05 -5.88 -16.22
C ALA A 504 -18.45 -5.87 -16.87
N ARG A 505 -19.16 -4.73 -16.85
CA ARG A 505 -20.45 -4.52 -17.52
C ARG A 505 -20.33 -4.59 -19.04
N LEU A 506 -19.30 -3.99 -19.64
CA LEU A 506 -19.04 -4.13 -21.08
C LEU A 506 -18.92 -5.60 -21.45
N LEU A 507 -18.14 -6.37 -20.69
CA LEU A 507 -17.96 -7.80 -20.93
C LEU A 507 -19.25 -8.59 -20.77
N ASP A 508 -20.10 -8.27 -19.78
CA ASP A 508 -21.41 -8.91 -19.63
C ASP A 508 -22.28 -8.66 -20.88
N VAL A 509 -22.32 -7.43 -21.41
CA VAL A 509 -23.06 -7.09 -22.64
C VAL A 509 -22.53 -7.85 -23.86
N VAL A 510 -21.22 -7.80 -24.15
CA VAL A 510 -20.67 -8.35 -25.40
C VAL A 510 -20.50 -9.87 -25.37
N THR A 511 -20.57 -10.50 -24.20
CA THR A 511 -20.49 -11.96 -24.06
C THR A 511 -21.82 -12.63 -23.72
N TYR A 512 -22.89 -11.85 -23.54
CA TYR A 512 -24.22 -12.36 -23.24
C TYR A 512 -24.68 -13.37 -24.30
N LYS A 513 -25.20 -14.50 -23.81
CA LYS A 513 -25.84 -15.54 -24.63
C LYS A 513 -27.17 -15.91 -23.98
N PRO A 514 -28.31 -15.83 -24.70
CA PRO A 514 -29.58 -16.23 -24.14
C PRO A 514 -29.56 -17.73 -23.78
N PRO A 515 -30.31 -18.15 -22.74
CA PRO A 515 -30.45 -19.57 -22.39
C PRO A 515 -30.92 -20.39 -23.60
N LYS A 516 -30.42 -21.61 -23.76
CA LYS A 516 -30.75 -22.48 -24.91
C LYS A 516 -32.25 -22.79 -25.02
N ASP A 517 -32.96 -22.79 -23.90
CA ASP A 517 -34.39 -23.09 -23.83
C ASP A 517 -35.27 -21.84 -24.01
N TYR A 518 -34.66 -20.65 -24.11
CA TYR A 518 -35.38 -19.41 -24.36
C TYR A 518 -35.86 -19.34 -25.82
N LYS A 519 -37.15 -19.61 -26.03
CA LYS A 519 -37.83 -19.50 -27.33
C LYS A 519 -38.92 -18.44 -27.27
N PRO A 520 -38.62 -17.17 -27.61
CA PRO A 520 -39.61 -16.10 -27.49
C PRO A 520 -40.73 -16.27 -28.52
N SER A 521 -41.98 -16.11 -28.08
CA SER A 521 -43.17 -16.19 -28.94
C SER A 521 -43.22 -15.09 -29.99
N LYS A 522 -42.60 -13.93 -29.71
CA LYS A 522 -42.46 -12.78 -30.62
C LYS A 522 -40.99 -12.44 -30.85
N GLN A 523 -40.30 -13.26 -31.65
CA GLN A 523 -38.86 -13.12 -31.89
C GLN A 523 -38.43 -11.72 -32.35
N GLN A 524 -39.20 -11.08 -33.23
CA GLN A 524 -38.88 -9.75 -33.76
C GLN A 524 -38.98 -8.64 -32.70
N GLU A 525 -40.02 -8.67 -31.86
CA GLU A 525 -40.20 -7.68 -30.78
C GLU A 525 -39.09 -7.80 -29.74
N VAL A 526 -38.68 -9.04 -29.42
CA VAL A 526 -37.56 -9.31 -28.51
C VAL A 526 -36.24 -8.84 -29.10
N ALA A 527 -35.97 -9.10 -30.38
CA ALA A 527 -34.75 -8.64 -31.04
C ALA A 527 -34.66 -7.10 -31.09
N ALA A 528 -35.78 -6.40 -31.31
CA ALA A 528 -35.83 -4.94 -31.27
C ALA A 528 -35.54 -4.39 -29.87
N LYS A 529 -36.10 -5.02 -28.82
CA LYS A 529 -35.84 -4.67 -27.42
C LYS A 529 -34.38 -4.94 -27.02
N GLU A 530 -33.83 -6.08 -27.43
CA GLU A 530 -32.42 -6.43 -27.21
C GLU A 530 -31.48 -5.43 -27.89
N HIS A 531 -31.79 -5.03 -29.13
CA HIS A 531 -31.02 -4.00 -29.82
C HIS A 531 -31.07 -2.65 -29.10
N ALA A 532 -32.26 -2.19 -28.70
CA ALA A 532 -32.41 -0.93 -27.97
C ALA A 532 -31.65 -0.97 -26.63
N TYR A 533 -31.78 -2.07 -25.89
CA TYR A 533 -31.04 -2.30 -24.65
C TYR A 533 -29.53 -2.24 -24.87
N ASN A 534 -29.00 -2.95 -25.87
CA ASN A 534 -27.57 -2.97 -26.16
C ASN A 534 -27.04 -1.57 -26.51
N VAL A 535 -27.75 -0.82 -27.36
CA VAL A 535 -27.36 0.55 -27.72
C VAL A 535 -27.35 1.46 -26.49
N GLU A 536 -28.42 1.43 -25.68
CA GLU A 536 -28.51 2.25 -24.47
C GLU A 536 -27.41 1.89 -23.47
N MET A 537 -27.19 0.60 -23.21
CA MET A 537 -26.22 0.14 -22.23
C MET A 537 -24.79 0.45 -22.67
N LEU A 538 -24.45 0.25 -23.94
CA LEU A 538 -23.14 0.62 -24.49
C LEU A 538 -22.90 2.14 -24.44
N ALA A 539 -23.92 2.94 -24.75
CA ALA A 539 -23.84 4.40 -24.64
C ALA A 539 -23.64 4.85 -23.19
N ARG A 540 -24.37 4.25 -22.24
CA ARG A 540 -24.22 4.52 -20.80
C ARG A 540 -22.81 4.18 -20.32
N ILE A 541 -22.33 2.96 -20.61
CA ILE A 541 -20.97 2.53 -20.26
C ILE A 541 -19.94 3.50 -20.84
N HIS A 542 -20.08 3.89 -22.11
CA HIS A 542 -19.17 4.82 -22.76
C HIS A 542 -19.16 6.18 -22.06
N HIS A 543 -20.33 6.76 -21.78
CA HIS A 543 -20.45 8.07 -21.14
C HIS A 543 -19.85 8.09 -19.74
N SER A 544 -20.21 7.11 -18.90
CA SER A 544 -19.72 6.99 -17.53
C SER A 544 -18.20 6.75 -17.50
N SER A 545 -17.71 5.81 -18.32
CA SER A 545 -16.28 5.48 -18.38
C SER A 545 -15.45 6.67 -18.89
N THR A 546 -15.94 7.40 -19.91
CA THR A 546 -15.26 8.59 -20.44
C THR A 546 -15.16 9.68 -19.38
N THR A 547 -16.24 9.94 -18.66
CA THR A 547 -16.30 10.96 -17.60
C THR A 547 -15.31 10.66 -16.48
N ILE A 548 -15.24 9.40 -16.05
CA ILE A 548 -14.36 8.99 -14.95
C ILE A 548 -12.90 8.92 -15.41
N LEU A 549 -12.62 8.33 -16.58
CA LEU A 549 -11.24 8.14 -17.07
C LEU A 549 -10.54 9.48 -17.32
N HIS A 550 -11.24 10.46 -17.89
CA HIS A 550 -10.67 11.76 -18.24
C HIS A 550 -10.72 12.81 -17.12
N ASN A 551 -11.17 12.43 -15.92
CA ASN A 551 -11.00 13.28 -14.75
C ASN A 551 -9.50 13.44 -14.44
N LYS A 552 -9.09 14.68 -14.12
CA LYS A 552 -7.70 15.11 -13.93
C LYS A 552 -6.89 14.20 -13.00
N ASN A 553 -7.51 13.63 -11.98
CA ASN A 553 -6.82 12.85 -10.95
C ASN A 553 -6.82 11.34 -11.23
N THR A 554 -7.61 10.84 -12.19
CA THR A 554 -7.81 9.40 -12.39
C THR A 554 -6.54 8.67 -12.80
N ALA A 555 -5.68 9.28 -13.63
CA ALA A 555 -4.41 8.67 -14.04
C ALA A 555 -3.50 8.32 -12.84
N GLY A 556 -3.49 9.15 -11.79
CA GLY A 556 -2.71 8.89 -10.57
C GLY A 556 -3.23 7.74 -9.71
N HIS A 557 -4.42 7.21 -10.03
CA HIS A 557 -5.04 6.07 -9.35
C HIS A 557 -4.92 4.76 -10.12
N LEU A 558 -4.22 4.75 -11.26
CA LEU A 558 -4.13 3.63 -12.18
C LEU A 558 -2.66 3.28 -12.49
N THR A 559 -2.40 1.99 -12.71
CA THR A 559 -1.18 1.57 -13.43
C THR A 559 -1.28 1.97 -14.92
N SER A 560 -0.16 2.03 -15.63
CA SER A 560 -0.10 2.24 -17.10
C SER A 560 -0.96 1.23 -17.85
N ALA A 561 -0.86 -0.03 -17.40
CA ALA A 561 -1.61 -1.16 -17.92
C ALA A 561 -3.12 -1.01 -17.68
N GLU A 562 -3.54 -0.63 -16.46
CA GLU A 562 -4.94 -0.34 -16.13
C GLU A 562 -5.49 0.84 -16.94
N TYR A 563 -4.74 1.94 -17.02
CA TYR A 563 -5.14 3.10 -17.80
C TYR A 563 -5.37 2.74 -19.27
N SER A 564 -4.49 1.92 -19.85
CA SER A 564 -4.62 1.47 -21.23
C SER A 564 -5.79 0.49 -21.41
N LEU A 565 -6.03 -0.43 -20.47
CA LEU A 565 -7.19 -1.34 -20.47
C LEU A 565 -8.51 -0.57 -20.41
N TYR A 566 -8.61 0.42 -19.52
CA TYR A 566 -9.81 1.24 -19.38
C TYR A 566 -10.00 2.18 -20.58
N THR A 567 -8.91 2.69 -21.16
CA THR A 567 -8.96 3.41 -22.44
C THR A 567 -9.52 2.52 -23.56
N ALA A 568 -9.04 1.27 -23.68
CA ALA A 568 -9.58 0.33 -24.64
C ALA A 568 -11.08 0.05 -24.41
N THR A 569 -11.50 -0.09 -23.14
CA THR A 569 -12.92 -0.27 -22.77
C THR A 569 -13.79 0.92 -23.20
N VAL A 570 -13.34 2.15 -22.94
CA VAL A 570 -14.03 3.39 -23.35
C VAL A 570 -14.19 3.45 -24.88
N LEU A 571 -13.11 3.15 -25.60
CA LEU A 571 -13.11 3.18 -27.06
C LEU A 571 -14.00 2.08 -27.66
N LEU A 572 -13.97 0.87 -27.09
CA LEU A 572 -14.82 -0.24 -27.54
C LEU A 572 -16.30 0.04 -27.31
N SER A 573 -16.68 0.51 -26.12
CA SER A 573 -18.08 0.84 -25.81
C SER A 573 -18.64 1.94 -26.73
N GLY A 574 -17.86 3.01 -26.96
CA GLY A 574 -18.23 4.08 -27.89
C GLY A 574 -18.31 3.62 -29.34
N LEU A 575 -17.32 2.84 -29.78
CA LEU A 575 -17.27 2.26 -31.13
C LEU A 575 -18.47 1.35 -31.40
N LEU A 576 -18.81 0.45 -30.46
CA LEU A 576 -19.96 -0.44 -30.60
C LEU A 576 -21.27 0.34 -30.62
N SER A 577 -21.46 1.28 -29.69
CA SER A 577 -22.66 2.12 -29.64
C SER A 577 -22.86 2.88 -30.95
N ALA A 578 -21.81 3.51 -31.48
CA ALA A 578 -21.88 4.24 -32.74
C ALA A 578 -22.11 3.32 -33.94
N SER A 579 -21.50 2.12 -33.94
CA SER A 579 -21.63 1.15 -35.03
C SER A 579 -23.02 0.54 -35.14
N LEU A 580 -23.69 0.29 -34.01
CA LEU A 580 -25.06 -0.21 -33.98
C LEU A 580 -26.09 0.84 -34.42
N ALA A 581 -25.82 2.11 -34.15
CA ALA A 581 -26.68 3.22 -34.55
C ALA A 581 -26.51 3.66 -36.01
N LEU A 582 -25.41 3.26 -36.68
CA LEU A 582 -25.09 3.69 -38.04
C LEU A 582 -25.86 2.86 -39.09
N PRO A 583 -26.67 3.49 -39.96
CA PRO A 583 -27.37 2.77 -41.02
C PRO A 583 -26.42 2.15 -42.05
N ARG A 584 -26.67 0.92 -42.49
CA ARG A 584 -25.86 0.27 -43.55
C ARG A 584 -25.89 1.00 -44.88
N SER A 585 -27.03 1.60 -45.22
CA SER A 585 -27.31 2.21 -46.52
C SER A 585 -26.65 3.57 -46.72
N SER A 586 -25.85 4.07 -45.77
CA SER A 586 -25.12 5.32 -45.94
C SER A 586 -24.06 5.16 -47.04
N SER A 587 -24.13 5.97 -48.10
CA SER A 587 -23.06 6.11 -49.09
C SER A 587 -21.94 7.05 -48.61
N GLU A 588 -22.13 7.67 -47.44
CA GLU A 588 -21.20 8.61 -46.83
C GLU A 588 -19.99 7.90 -46.22
N PRO A 589 -18.82 8.55 -46.16
CA PRO A 589 -17.67 8.02 -45.44
C PRO A 589 -17.97 7.79 -43.96
N LEU A 590 -17.21 6.88 -43.34
CA LEU A 590 -17.30 6.62 -41.91
C LEU A 590 -17.25 7.92 -41.08
N PRO A 591 -18.15 8.09 -40.09
CA PRO A 591 -18.07 9.21 -39.15
C PRO A 591 -16.68 9.32 -38.51
N ALA A 592 -16.18 10.54 -38.35
CA ALA A 592 -14.87 10.80 -37.75
C ALA A 592 -14.74 10.20 -36.34
N SER A 593 -15.82 10.16 -35.56
CA SER A 593 -15.84 9.52 -34.24
C SER A 593 -15.48 8.04 -34.30
N ILE A 594 -15.93 7.30 -35.32
CA ILE A 594 -15.62 5.89 -35.51
C ILE A 594 -14.17 5.71 -35.95
N THR A 595 -13.71 6.46 -36.96
CA THR A 595 -12.35 6.33 -37.49
C THR A 595 -11.29 6.72 -36.45
N THR A 596 -11.52 7.80 -35.69
CA THR A 596 -10.66 8.21 -34.58
C THR A 596 -10.64 7.17 -33.47
N SER A 597 -11.79 6.60 -33.09
CA SER A 597 -11.86 5.58 -32.04
C SER A 597 -11.11 4.30 -32.43
N VAL A 598 -11.25 3.85 -33.67
CA VAL A 598 -10.51 2.69 -34.19
C VAL A 598 -9.00 2.95 -34.20
N SER A 599 -8.56 4.12 -34.69
CA SER A 599 -7.15 4.50 -34.70
C SER A 599 -6.55 4.56 -33.30
N ALA A 600 -7.29 5.18 -32.36
CA ALA A 600 -6.90 5.23 -30.95
C ALA A 600 -6.80 3.82 -30.34
N LEU A 601 -7.77 2.93 -30.61
CA LEU A 601 -7.77 1.57 -30.08
C LEU A 601 -6.59 0.74 -30.61
N LYS A 602 -6.26 0.86 -31.90
CA LYS A 602 -5.07 0.25 -32.49
C LYS A 602 -3.80 0.73 -31.80
N THR A 603 -3.71 2.04 -31.52
CA THR A 603 -2.58 2.65 -30.81
C THR A 603 -2.48 2.14 -29.38
N THR A 604 -3.58 2.12 -28.62
CA THR A 604 -3.63 1.61 -27.24
C THR A 604 -3.19 0.14 -27.17
N LEU A 605 -3.67 -0.73 -28.05
CA LEU A 605 -3.24 -2.13 -28.11
C LEU A 605 -1.76 -2.27 -28.50
N ALA A 606 -1.26 -1.44 -29.40
CA ALA A 606 0.16 -1.44 -29.78
C ALA A 606 1.07 -0.99 -28.64
N THR A 607 0.67 0.04 -27.87
CA THR A 607 1.38 0.51 -26.67
C THR A 607 1.44 -0.59 -25.61
N LEU A 608 0.31 -1.21 -25.28
CA LEU A 608 0.26 -2.32 -24.31
C LEU A 608 1.17 -3.48 -24.72
N ARG A 609 1.14 -3.87 -25.99
CA ARG A 609 2.01 -4.95 -26.51
C ARG A 609 3.49 -4.56 -26.43
N THR A 610 3.83 -3.32 -26.75
CA THR A 610 5.20 -2.81 -26.62
C THR A 610 5.67 -2.84 -25.17
N GLU A 611 4.82 -2.44 -24.22
CA GLU A 611 5.14 -2.48 -22.79
C GLU A 611 5.39 -3.92 -22.30
N LEU A 612 4.57 -4.89 -22.73
CA LEU A 612 4.76 -6.31 -22.40
C LEU A 612 6.05 -6.91 -22.97
N LEU A 613 6.40 -6.54 -24.20
CA LEU A 613 7.53 -7.11 -24.94
C LEU A 613 8.85 -6.36 -24.68
N SER A 614 8.80 -5.23 -23.99
CA SER A 614 9.99 -4.47 -23.66
C SER A 614 10.85 -5.24 -22.66
N GLY A 615 12.13 -5.41 -22.99
CA GLY A 615 13.12 -5.95 -22.07
C GLY A 615 13.49 -4.94 -20.98
N PRO A 616 14.24 -5.36 -19.95
CA PRO A 616 14.73 -4.44 -18.93
C PRO A 616 15.66 -3.38 -19.56
N PRO A 617 15.74 -2.18 -18.96
CA PRO A 617 16.64 -1.12 -19.43
C PRO A 617 18.09 -1.62 -19.51
N ALA A 618 18.83 -1.17 -20.54
CA ALA A 618 20.24 -1.51 -20.69
C ALA A 618 21.04 -1.01 -19.47
N GLY A 619 21.85 -1.89 -18.86
CA GLY A 619 22.66 -1.57 -17.69
C GLY A 619 21.95 -1.67 -16.33
N SER A 620 20.66 -2.05 -16.30
CA SER A 620 19.89 -2.24 -15.04
C SER A 620 20.31 -3.45 -14.21
N GLY A 621 21.13 -4.36 -14.77
CA GLY A 621 21.51 -5.63 -14.14
C GLY A 621 20.36 -6.65 -14.06
N GLN A 622 19.16 -6.32 -14.57
CA GLN A 622 18.02 -7.23 -14.58
C GLN A 622 18.08 -8.19 -15.76
N THR A 623 17.59 -9.41 -15.54
CA THR A 623 17.35 -10.36 -16.63
C THR A 623 15.94 -10.19 -17.19
N ASP A 624 15.75 -10.49 -18.48
CA ASP A 624 14.42 -10.51 -19.10
C ASP A 624 13.47 -11.47 -18.35
N THR A 625 13.99 -12.57 -17.81
CA THR A 625 13.18 -13.50 -17.01
C THR A 625 12.69 -12.88 -15.71
N PHE A 626 13.55 -12.16 -14.96
CA PHE A 626 13.14 -11.46 -13.75
C PHE A 626 12.08 -10.38 -14.04
N ALA A 627 12.32 -9.56 -15.07
CA ALA A 627 11.37 -8.52 -15.50
C ALA A 627 10.01 -9.13 -15.92
N SER A 628 10.02 -10.29 -16.57
CA SER A 628 8.79 -10.99 -16.95
C SER A 628 8.00 -11.51 -15.75
N LEU A 629 8.68 -12.14 -14.79
CA LEU A 629 8.07 -12.76 -13.62
C LEU A 629 7.40 -11.73 -12.71
N THR A 630 7.95 -10.52 -12.68
CA THR A 630 7.48 -9.40 -11.87
C THR A 630 6.48 -8.48 -12.60
N ASN A 631 6.22 -8.71 -13.89
CA ASN A 631 5.32 -7.89 -14.71
C ASN A 631 4.09 -8.66 -15.25
N MET A 632 3.55 -9.59 -14.44
CA MET A 632 2.37 -10.38 -14.80
C MET A 632 1.09 -9.54 -14.95
N HIS A 633 0.99 -8.42 -14.23
CA HIS A 633 -0.15 -7.51 -14.31
C HIS A 633 -0.32 -6.90 -15.72
N THR A 634 0.77 -6.43 -16.33
CA THR A 634 0.74 -5.92 -17.72
C THR A 634 0.40 -7.03 -18.72
N LEU A 635 0.90 -8.26 -18.49
CA LEU A 635 0.51 -9.43 -19.28
C LEU A 635 -1.01 -9.69 -19.21
N SER A 636 -1.61 -9.59 -18.02
CA SER A 636 -3.07 -9.69 -17.84
C SER A 636 -3.81 -8.59 -18.60
N ALA A 637 -3.37 -7.33 -18.50
CA ALA A 637 -4.02 -6.22 -19.18
C ALA A 637 -3.98 -6.35 -20.71
N VAL A 638 -2.86 -6.83 -21.29
CA VAL A 638 -2.76 -7.12 -22.72
C VAL A 638 -3.77 -8.20 -23.13
N ARG A 639 -3.84 -9.29 -22.35
CA ARG A 639 -4.81 -10.37 -22.58
C ARG A 639 -6.24 -9.84 -22.52
N ASP A 640 -6.58 -9.12 -21.47
CA ASP A 640 -7.96 -8.69 -21.21
C ASP A 640 -8.42 -7.65 -22.24
N ALA A 641 -7.56 -6.69 -22.62
CA ALA A 641 -7.85 -5.73 -23.69
C ALA A 641 -8.04 -6.43 -25.05
N ALA A 642 -7.20 -7.42 -25.35
CA ALA A 642 -7.31 -8.20 -26.58
C ALA A 642 -8.59 -9.04 -26.61
N LEU A 643 -8.93 -9.74 -25.52
CA LEU A 643 -10.18 -10.51 -25.44
C LEU A 643 -11.41 -9.61 -25.49
N ALA A 644 -11.42 -8.49 -24.78
CA ALA A 644 -12.51 -7.51 -24.87
C ALA A 644 -12.71 -7.03 -26.31
N THR A 645 -11.62 -6.79 -27.05
CA THR A 645 -11.65 -6.44 -28.48
C THR A 645 -12.27 -7.56 -29.30
N ARG A 646 -11.80 -8.80 -29.15
CA ARG A 646 -12.34 -9.95 -29.91
C ARG A 646 -13.80 -10.24 -29.60
N HIS A 647 -14.20 -10.16 -28.33
CA HIS A 647 -15.60 -10.32 -27.93
C HIS A 647 -16.48 -9.21 -28.50
N SER A 648 -16.00 -7.97 -28.52
CA SER A 648 -16.70 -6.85 -29.14
C SER A 648 -16.86 -7.04 -30.66
N VAL A 649 -15.81 -7.52 -31.35
CA VAL A 649 -15.88 -7.84 -32.77
C VAL A 649 -16.87 -8.98 -33.03
N ALA A 650 -16.79 -10.07 -32.26
CA ALA A 650 -17.70 -11.21 -32.39
C ALA A 650 -19.16 -10.82 -32.13
N PHE A 651 -19.41 -9.99 -31.12
CA PHE A 651 -20.72 -9.43 -30.81
C PHE A 651 -21.29 -8.65 -32.00
N LEU A 652 -20.50 -7.74 -32.58
CA LEU A 652 -20.96 -6.92 -33.70
C LEU A 652 -21.17 -7.74 -34.98
N LEU A 653 -20.30 -8.71 -35.26
CA LEU A 653 -20.44 -9.62 -36.40
C LEU A 653 -21.70 -10.48 -36.26
N ALA A 654 -21.94 -11.06 -35.08
CA ALA A 654 -23.14 -11.85 -34.81
C ALA A 654 -24.42 -11.01 -34.90
N TRP A 655 -24.37 -9.73 -34.53
CA TRP A 655 -25.49 -8.81 -34.77
C TRP A 655 -25.69 -8.56 -36.28
N HIS A 656 -24.63 -8.24 -37.02
CA HIS A 656 -24.67 -8.02 -38.46
C HIS A 656 -25.26 -9.22 -39.21
N GLU A 657 -24.81 -10.43 -38.91
CA GLU A 657 -25.30 -11.66 -39.54
C GLU A 657 -26.80 -11.89 -39.27
N ARG A 658 -27.26 -11.65 -38.03
CA ARG A 658 -28.69 -11.71 -37.68
C ARG A 658 -29.52 -10.70 -38.48
N GLU A 659 -29.03 -9.47 -38.62
CA GLU A 659 -29.75 -8.41 -39.34
C GLU A 659 -29.82 -8.67 -40.85
N VAL A 660 -28.73 -9.18 -41.46
CA VAL A 660 -28.73 -9.57 -42.89
C VAL A 660 -29.64 -10.75 -43.15
N ALA A 661 -29.68 -11.72 -42.24
CA ALA A 661 -30.59 -12.86 -42.35
C ALA A 661 -32.06 -12.43 -42.22
N ARG A 662 -32.34 -11.43 -41.37
CA ARG A 662 -33.67 -10.86 -41.14
C ARG A 662 -34.15 -10.03 -42.33
N ASP A 663 -33.30 -9.16 -42.87
CA ASP A 663 -33.64 -8.22 -43.94
C ASP A 663 -32.78 -8.45 -45.18
N ARG A 664 -33.39 -9.13 -46.17
CA ARG A 664 -32.76 -9.46 -47.45
C ARG A 664 -32.68 -8.27 -48.42
N SER A 665 -33.21 -7.10 -48.08
CA SER A 665 -33.10 -5.89 -48.92
C SER A 665 -31.67 -5.37 -49.01
N GLY A 666 -30.79 -5.79 -48.09
CA GLY A 666 -29.41 -5.31 -48.00
C GLY A 666 -29.25 -3.97 -47.28
N ALA A 667 -30.34 -3.41 -46.75
CA ALA A 667 -30.35 -2.12 -46.04
C ALA A 667 -30.09 -2.22 -44.53
N SER A 668 -30.17 -3.42 -43.93
CA SER A 668 -29.94 -3.64 -42.49
C SER A 668 -28.55 -4.20 -42.16
N GLY A 669 -28.09 -3.94 -40.92
CA GLY A 669 -26.82 -4.39 -40.35
C GLY A 669 -25.72 -3.31 -40.34
N CYS A 670 -24.47 -3.70 -40.04
CA CYS A 670 -23.35 -2.75 -40.03
C CYS A 670 -22.95 -2.23 -41.42
N HIS A 671 -22.46 -1.00 -41.44
CA HIS A 671 -21.73 -0.42 -42.56
C HIS A 671 -20.48 -1.24 -42.93
N LYS A 672 -20.18 -1.36 -44.24
CA LYS A 672 -19.12 -2.24 -44.76
C LYS A 672 -17.72 -1.91 -44.22
N ASP A 673 -17.42 -0.62 -44.06
CA ASP A 673 -16.09 -0.19 -43.63
C ASP A 673 -15.89 -0.41 -42.12
N VAL A 674 -16.98 -0.37 -41.33
CA VAL A 674 -16.93 -0.79 -39.91
C VAL A 674 -16.53 -2.25 -39.82
N LEU A 675 -17.11 -3.12 -40.66
CA LEU A 675 -16.77 -4.55 -40.67
C LEU A 675 -15.30 -4.79 -41.05
N ALA A 676 -14.77 -4.01 -42.00
CA ALA A 676 -13.37 -4.09 -42.38
C ALA A 676 -12.45 -3.69 -41.21
N GLU A 677 -12.76 -2.58 -40.53
CA GLU A 677 -11.99 -2.12 -39.37
C GLU A 677 -12.08 -3.09 -38.19
N MET A 678 -13.25 -3.67 -37.91
CA MET A 678 -13.43 -4.66 -36.85
C MET A 678 -12.65 -5.95 -37.13
N LYS A 679 -12.58 -6.41 -38.38
CA LYS A 679 -11.72 -7.54 -38.77
C LYS A 679 -10.23 -7.22 -38.59
N ALA A 680 -9.82 -5.98 -38.91
CA ALA A 680 -8.45 -5.55 -38.67
C ALA A 680 -8.11 -5.53 -37.17
N LEU A 681 -9.04 -5.07 -36.32
CA LEU A 681 -8.91 -5.11 -34.86
C LEU A 681 -8.82 -6.53 -34.32
N ASP A 682 -9.62 -7.48 -34.81
CA ASP A 682 -9.54 -8.90 -34.42
C ASP A 682 -8.17 -9.51 -34.78
N GLY A 683 -7.60 -9.15 -35.94
CA GLY A 683 -6.25 -9.55 -36.31
C GLY A 683 -5.18 -9.04 -35.35
N ILE A 684 -5.26 -7.76 -34.94
CA ILE A 684 -4.34 -7.16 -33.98
C ILE A 684 -4.49 -7.81 -32.59
N ALA A 685 -5.73 -8.03 -32.14
CA ALA A 685 -6.02 -8.67 -30.87
C ALA A 685 -5.55 -10.13 -30.84
N SER A 686 -5.72 -10.87 -31.94
CA SER A 686 -5.20 -12.24 -32.09
C SER A 686 -3.68 -12.29 -31.98
N LYS A 687 -2.98 -11.31 -32.56
CA LYS A 687 -1.52 -11.20 -32.41
C LYS A 687 -1.12 -10.91 -30.96
N ALA A 688 -1.84 -10.02 -30.26
CA ALA A 688 -1.61 -9.73 -28.85
C ALA A 688 -1.75 -10.99 -27.97
N LEU A 689 -2.77 -11.81 -28.23
CA LEU A 689 -3.00 -13.07 -27.50
C LEU A 689 -1.92 -14.12 -27.80
N ALA A 690 -1.42 -14.16 -29.03
CA ALA A 690 -0.27 -14.98 -29.39
C ALA A 690 1.00 -14.54 -28.66
N ASP A 691 1.25 -13.23 -28.52
CA ASP A 691 2.37 -12.70 -27.75
C ASP A 691 2.28 -13.11 -26.27
N VAL A 692 1.08 -12.99 -25.66
CA VAL A 692 0.83 -13.45 -24.27
C VAL A 692 1.13 -14.93 -24.11
N LYS A 693 0.58 -15.78 -24.99
CA LYS A 693 0.82 -17.24 -24.97
C LYS A 693 2.29 -17.57 -25.17
N GLY A 694 2.97 -16.85 -26.06
CA GLY A 694 4.40 -16.98 -26.32
C GLY A 694 5.24 -16.65 -25.08
N ARG A 695 4.91 -15.56 -24.37
CA ARG A 695 5.61 -15.16 -23.15
C ARG A 695 5.45 -16.18 -22.02
N ILE A 696 4.24 -16.70 -21.80
CA ILE A 696 3.98 -17.76 -20.80
C ILE A 696 4.77 -19.03 -21.15
N LYS A 697 4.77 -19.44 -22.43
CA LYS A 697 5.53 -20.60 -22.89
C LYS A 697 7.03 -20.42 -22.66
N LEU A 698 7.57 -19.26 -23.00
CA LEU A 698 8.98 -18.93 -22.77
C LEU A 698 9.33 -19.03 -21.28
N LEU A 699 8.52 -18.46 -20.39
CA LEU A 699 8.77 -18.54 -18.95
C LEU A 699 8.72 -19.97 -18.42
N LYS A 700 7.78 -20.77 -18.90
CA LYS A 700 7.68 -22.18 -18.54
C LYS A 700 8.92 -22.97 -18.96
N GLU A 701 9.42 -22.74 -20.17
CA GLU A 701 10.65 -23.36 -20.67
C GLU A 701 11.86 -22.90 -19.86
N ARG A 702 11.99 -21.59 -19.60
CA ARG A 702 13.06 -21.01 -18.77
C ARG A 702 13.08 -21.60 -17.37
N LEU A 703 11.96 -21.61 -16.67
CA LEU A 703 11.85 -22.17 -15.31
C LEU A 703 12.04 -23.70 -15.27
N GLY A 704 11.93 -24.39 -16.40
CA GLY A 704 12.25 -25.82 -16.52
C GLY A 704 13.73 -26.14 -16.69
N GLU A 705 14.59 -25.14 -16.92
CA GLU A 705 16.04 -25.32 -17.01
C GLU A 705 16.65 -25.69 -15.64
N GLY A 706 17.77 -26.42 -15.62
CA GLY A 706 18.50 -26.71 -14.37
C GLY A 706 19.31 -25.51 -13.85
N GLY A 707 19.68 -25.54 -12.56
CA GLY A 707 20.60 -24.56 -11.95
C GLY A 707 19.94 -23.26 -11.49
N TRP A 708 18.61 -23.23 -11.30
CA TRP A 708 17.90 -22.00 -10.89
C TRP A 708 18.28 -21.48 -9.51
N LEU A 709 18.62 -22.36 -8.56
CA LEU A 709 19.08 -21.93 -7.24
C LEU A 709 20.36 -21.10 -7.38
N ASP A 710 21.36 -21.60 -8.10
CA ASP A 710 22.61 -20.87 -8.35
C ASP A 710 22.37 -19.56 -9.12
N ARG A 711 21.46 -19.54 -10.09
CA ARG A 711 21.09 -18.31 -10.81
C ARG A 711 20.46 -17.27 -9.90
N LEU A 712 19.53 -17.68 -9.04
CA LEU A 712 18.84 -16.78 -8.12
C LEU A 712 19.80 -16.26 -7.03
N LEU A 713 20.70 -17.10 -6.54
CA LEU A 713 21.80 -16.68 -5.67
C LEU A 713 22.73 -15.72 -6.40
N GLY A 714 23.08 -15.99 -7.67
CA GLY A 714 23.85 -15.08 -8.50
C GLY A 714 23.17 -13.73 -8.72
N TRP A 715 21.83 -13.69 -8.83
CA TRP A 715 21.08 -12.43 -8.86
C TRP A 715 21.10 -11.71 -7.51
N THR A 716 21.18 -12.45 -6.41
CA THR A 716 21.14 -11.91 -5.05
C THR A 716 22.51 -11.38 -4.63
N PHE A 717 23.59 -12.14 -4.81
CA PHE A 717 24.93 -11.86 -4.29
C PHE A 717 26.01 -11.63 -5.36
N GLY A 718 25.73 -11.90 -6.64
CA GLY A 718 26.74 -11.91 -7.69
C GLY A 718 27.49 -13.24 -7.77
N THR A 719 28.63 -13.27 -8.47
CA THR A 719 29.57 -14.40 -8.41
C THR A 719 30.20 -14.53 -7.02
N GLU A 720 30.76 -15.68 -6.67
CA GLU A 720 31.45 -15.85 -5.38
C GLU A 720 32.55 -14.80 -5.15
N GLU A 721 33.31 -14.48 -6.21
CA GLU A 721 34.32 -13.42 -6.17
C GLU A 721 33.71 -12.03 -5.94
N GLN A 722 32.53 -11.76 -6.52
CA GLN A 722 31.81 -10.49 -6.32
C GLN A 722 31.21 -10.40 -4.92
N GLU A 723 30.63 -11.49 -4.40
CA GLU A 723 30.13 -11.56 -3.03
C GLU A 723 31.26 -11.35 -2.03
N GLN A 724 32.44 -11.94 -2.28
CA GLN A 724 33.62 -11.72 -1.44
C GLN A 724 34.23 -10.33 -1.61
N ALA A 725 33.98 -9.62 -2.70
CA ALA A 725 34.40 -8.23 -2.85
C ALA A 725 33.39 -7.23 -2.25
N ASP A 726 32.09 -7.52 -2.32
CA ASP A 726 31.01 -6.67 -1.82
C ASP A 726 30.79 -6.88 -0.32
N GLU A 727 31.21 -5.89 0.47
CA GLU A 727 31.05 -5.89 1.92
C GLU A 727 29.59 -6.06 2.36
N ILE A 728 28.63 -5.50 1.62
CA ILE A 728 27.20 -5.55 1.98
C ILE A 728 26.65 -6.94 1.71
N ALA A 729 26.94 -7.50 0.53
CA ALA A 729 26.52 -8.86 0.17
C ALA A 729 27.01 -9.86 1.22
N ARG A 730 28.29 -9.77 1.61
CA ARG A 730 28.89 -10.60 2.66
C ARG A 730 28.22 -10.41 4.03
N ALA A 731 27.93 -9.16 4.40
CA ALA A 731 27.27 -8.84 5.66
C ALA A 731 25.84 -9.42 5.70
N VAL A 732 25.09 -9.29 4.60
CA VAL A 732 23.75 -9.86 4.45
C VAL A 732 23.76 -11.38 4.54
N ALA A 733 24.67 -12.06 3.83
CA ALA A 733 24.81 -13.50 3.88
C ALA A 733 25.05 -14.00 5.32
N ALA A 734 25.84 -13.27 6.10
CA ALA A 734 26.19 -13.65 7.47
C ALA A 734 25.03 -13.58 8.47
N VAL A 735 24.02 -12.75 8.22
CA VAL A 735 22.80 -12.68 9.06
C VAL A 735 21.63 -13.49 8.51
N SER A 736 21.77 -14.07 7.31
CA SER A 736 20.72 -14.82 6.61
C SER A 736 20.93 -16.34 6.65
N GLY A 737 21.70 -16.85 7.61
CA GLY A 737 22.04 -18.28 7.72
C GLY A 737 23.06 -18.77 6.69
N GLY A 738 23.82 -17.85 6.07
CA GLY A 738 24.80 -18.16 5.03
C GLY A 738 24.16 -18.70 3.75
N ARG A 739 24.97 -19.38 2.92
CA ARG A 739 24.52 -19.88 1.63
C ARG A 739 23.41 -20.93 1.73
N SER A 740 23.45 -21.79 2.75
CA SER A 740 22.39 -22.79 2.96
C SER A 740 21.03 -22.14 3.26
N GLY A 741 20.99 -21.11 4.11
CA GLY A 741 19.75 -20.37 4.39
C GLY A 741 19.22 -19.63 3.16
N ALA A 742 20.13 -19.10 2.33
CA ALA A 742 19.79 -18.46 1.07
C ALA A 742 19.29 -19.45 0.01
N GLU A 743 19.85 -20.66 -0.09
CA GLU A 743 19.38 -21.73 -0.99
C GLU A 743 17.96 -22.18 -0.64
N GLU A 744 17.66 -22.36 0.66
CA GLU A 744 16.33 -22.74 1.13
C GLU A 744 15.29 -21.68 0.77
N TRP A 745 15.63 -20.40 0.96
CA TRP A 745 14.80 -19.27 0.56
C TRP A 745 14.60 -19.22 -0.97
N ALA A 746 15.68 -19.40 -1.73
CA ALA A 746 15.66 -19.43 -3.19
C ALA A 746 14.75 -20.54 -3.73
N GLY A 747 14.73 -21.70 -3.06
CA GLY A 747 13.81 -22.80 -3.35
C GLY A 747 12.34 -22.38 -3.29
N ARG A 748 11.93 -21.69 -2.22
CA ARG A 748 10.53 -21.21 -2.07
C ARG A 748 10.14 -20.16 -3.10
N VAL A 749 11.07 -19.24 -3.43
CA VAL A 749 10.86 -18.25 -4.50
C VAL A 749 10.64 -18.95 -5.84
N LEU A 750 11.51 -19.91 -6.17
CA LEU A 750 11.44 -20.67 -7.41
C LEU A 750 10.14 -21.48 -7.52
N GLU A 751 9.77 -22.21 -6.46
CA GLU A 751 8.52 -22.96 -6.40
C GLU A 751 7.32 -22.03 -6.63
N SER A 752 7.31 -20.85 -6.02
CA SER A 752 6.23 -19.88 -6.19
C SER A 752 6.14 -19.35 -7.62
N TRP A 753 7.27 -19.06 -8.28
CA TRP A 753 7.29 -18.70 -9.69
C TRP A 753 6.79 -19.82 -10.60
N ILE A 754 7.19 -21.06 -10.34
CA ILE A 754 6.74 -22.24 -11.09
C ILE A 754 5.21 -22.39 -10.96
N ASP A 755 4.68 -22.31 -9.74
CA ASP A 755 3.25 -22.38 -9.48
C ASP A 755 2.49 -21.26 -10.21
N ASN A 756 3.04 -20.04 -10.19
CA ASN A 756 2.41 -18.90 -10.86
C ASN A 756 2.35 -19.11 -12.38
N VAL A 757 3.47 -19.48 -13.01
CA VAL A 757 3.53 -19.74 -14.46
C VAL A 757 2.66 -20.94 -14.87
N LYS A 758 2.56 -21.96 -14.01
CA LYS A 758 1.64 -23.09 -14.19
C LYS A 758 0.18 -22.63 -14.15
N GLY A 759 -0.19 -21.77 -13.21
CA GLY A 759 -1.50 -21.14 -13.15
C GLY A 759 -1.83 -20.35 -14.41
N TRP A 760 -0.89 -19.52 -14.88
CA TRP A 760 -1.00 -18.79 -16.15
C TRP A 760 -1.14 -19.70 -17.37
N SER A 761 -0.53 -20.88 -17.36
CA SER A 761 -0.68 -21.87 -18.43
C SER A 761 -2.12 -22.39 -18.57
N ASN A 762 -2.95 -22.27 -17.53
CA ASN A 762 -4.36 -22.66 -17.56
C ASN A 762 -5.30 -21.53 -18.01
N VAL A 763 -4.80 -20.29 -18.13
CA VAL A 763 -5.57 -19.13 -18.53
C VAL A 763 -5.98 -19.23 -20.00
N LYS A 764 -7.23 -18.91 -20.29
CA LYS A 764 -7.78 -18.94 -21.65
C LYS A 764 -7.32 -17.73 -22.45
N THR A 765 -6.68 -17.97 -23.59
CA THR A 765 -6.35 -16.96 -24.61
C THR A 765 -7.27 -17.03 -25.83
N GLU A 766 -8.09 -18.08 -25.92
CA GLU A 766 -9.12 -18.32 -26.94
C GLU A 766 -10.30 -18.99 -26.22
N GLN A 767 -11.54 -18.66 -26.63
CA GLN A 767 -12.74 -19.37 -26.16
C GLN A 767 -13.15 -20.46 -27.15
#